data_AF-A0A831U7Z1-F1
#
_entry.id   AF-A0A831U7Z1-F1
#
_cell.length_a   1.000
_cell.length_b   1.000
_cell.length_c   1.000
_cell.angle_alpha   90.00
_cell.angle_beta   90.00
_cell.angle_gamma   90.00
#
_symmetry.space_group_name_H-M   'P 1'
#
loop_
_entity.id
_entity.type
_entity.pdbx_description
1 polymer ?
#
loop_
_entity_poly.entity_id
_entity_poly.type
_entity_poly.pdbx_seq_one_letter_code
_entity_poly.pdbx_strand_id
1 'polypeptide(L)'
;MKNIATIFRRDLRAYFTSPIGYIFMIVYVLISVGLYITSFFTFPVADMRPYFNNLPILLCVFIPAVTMRVWAEERKENTWEMLLTFPMRARELVLGKYLAALVFFALAVAATVTVPVMLMSLGNPDNGAMLGGYLGTLLLGAFFLAIGIFFSGFFKDQIVAFVVTLLTCFLTFLLGTDFIAGYIDGMREGLGSLLSELVGILNHYTAFARGVLEMGDVLYFVAWIVIFLALNVMYIEGRGRPRARMMFGMAVGICMVIGLMFNWLITGGSLYRVDLTEDHIYTVSDASKKILSRVKTPVQVNLYITPQSKMPTGLKRLEQDIVAKLQELQMASGGKISFKAIHMEVANVLAPAQEEDADEKGGKEEALEKRMLDKGVEPFSVQAVGQDEVTSKLVYSSIGVGYLDKDEEIIPRIMPETIQELEYRLVSTVYKLTREEQPVVALVAPKEAINIDPQMKRMLEQMGRPVPTSDDPYIYLQQILESEKYRVERVELTQEAPLPEEYDTLAVINPRGLNERQRWEINRALVSGKSVVMAVQNYEWDYRPTRRGTTLSRREENPQVNELLEAYGLGVSTNVLMDVNHVPLTMQTSSLESLLGGGQTVNLPIHILVNNTSMDQNTAITSRLSSVFYLWGSPLDIDEDKLKKQGLESDVLMWTSDSAWTYS
;
A
#
# COMPACT_ATOMS: atom_id res chain seq x y z
N MET A 1 32.37 -22.55 23.47
CA MET A 1 32.48 -21.81 22.19
C MET A 1 33.50 -22.41 21.21
N LYS A 2 34.69 -22.87 21.63
CA LYS A 2 35.67 -23.50 20.71
C LYS A 2 35.08 -24.68 19.92
N ASN A 3 34.32 -25.58 20.55
CA ASN A 3 33.69 -26.73 19.89
C ASN A 3 32.70 -26.32 18.78
N ILE A 4 31.80 -25.36 19.07
CA ILE A 4 30.82 -24.85 18.09
C ILE A 4 31.53 -24.30 16.85
N ALA A 5 32.58 -23.48 17.05
CA ALA A 5 33.35 -22.91 15.95
C ALA A 5 34.06 -23.98 15.11
N THR A 6 34.56 -25.06 15.74
CA THR A 6 35.17 -26.18 15.03
C THR A 6 34.16 -26.90 14.14
N ILE A 7 32.97 -27.20 14.67
CA ILE A 7 31.89 -27.87 13.93
C ILE A 7 31.40 -26.98 12.78
N PHE A 8 31.14 -25.71 13.09
CA PHE A 8 30.74 -24.71 12.11
C PHE A 8 31.73 -24.64 10.93
N ARG A 9 33.04 -24.51 11.21
CA ARG A 9 34.06 -24.44 10.14
C ARG A 9 34.14 -25.73 9.33
N ARG A 10 34.03 -26.88 9.98
CA ARG A 10 34.05 -28.20 9.31
C ARG A 10 32.88 -28.32 8.35
N ASP A 11 31.66 -28.06 8.82
CA ASP A 11 30.44 -28.27 8.04
C ASP A 11 30.26 -27.17 6.98
N LEU A 12 30.63 -25.92 7.27
CA LEU A 12 30.67 -24.87 6.26
C LEU A 12 31.65 -25.22 5.14
N ARG A 13 32.85 -25.72 5.47
CA ARG A 13 33.82 -26.17 4.46
C ARG A 13 33.27 -27.33 3.63
N ALA A 14 32.50 -28.25 4.24
CA ALA A 14 31.88 -29.36 3.53
C ALA A 14 30.93 -28.90 2.41
N TYR A 15 30.14 -27.84 2.64
CA TYR A 15 29.27 -27.26 1.60
C TYR A 15 30.04 -26.75 0.38
N PHE A 16 31.23 -26.17 0.57
CA PHE A 16 32.04 -25.61 -0.53
C PHE A 16 33.08 -26.55 -1.12
N THR A 17 33.33 -27.71 -0.48
CA THR A 17 34.25 -28.72 -1.02
C THR A 17 33.54 -29.64 -2.00
N SER A 18 32.22 -29.80 -1.84
CA SER A 18 31.38 -30.57 -2.75
C SER A 18 30.81 -29.68 -3.86
N PRO A 19 30.77 -30.15 -5.13
CA PRO A 19 30.11 -29.44 -6.23
C PRO A 19 28.64 -29.11 -5.95
N ILE A 20 28.00 -29.87 -5.06
CA ILE A 20 26.57 -29.82 -4.80
C ILE A 20 26.16 -28.49 -4.14
N GLY A 21 27.00 -27.90 -3.30
CA GLY A 21 26.73 -26.59 -2.71
C GLY A 21 26.66 -25.48 -3.78
N TYR A 22 27.56 -25.51 -4.76
CA TYR A 22 27.54 -24.56 -5.87
C TYR A 22 26.32 -24.76 -6.77
N ILE A 23 25.97 -26.02 -7.08
CA ILE A 23 24.77 -26.33 -7.87
C ILE A 23 23.52 -25.77 -7.19
N PHE A 24 23.37 -25.96 -5.87
CA PHE A 24 22.23 -25.40 -5.14
C PHE A 24 22.19 -23.87 -5.18
N MET A 25 23.31 -23.18 -4.95
CA MET A 25 23.35 -21.72 -5.05
C MET A 25 22.99 -21.23 -6.46
N ILE A 26 23.55 -21.85 -7.51
CA ILE A 26 23.25 -21.47 -8.90
C ILE A 26 21.78 -21.68 -9.22
N VAL A 27 21.21 -22.84 -8.86
CA VAL A 27 19.79 -23.14 -9.10
C VAL A 27 18.88 -22.17 -8.33
N TYR A 28 19.20 -21.84 -7.08
CA TYR A 28 18.47 -20.84 -6.30
C TYR A 28 18.50 -19.46 -6.95
N VAL A 29 19.69 -18.98 -7.34
CA VAL A 29 19.83 -17.67 -8.00
C VAL A 29 19.08 -17.66 -9.33
N LEU A 30 19.24 -18.70 -10.17
CA LEU A 30 18.60 -18.76 -11.48
C LEU A 30 17.07 -18.75 -11.37
N ILE A 31 16.50 -19.55 -10.48
CA ILE A 31 15.04 -19.60 -10.30
C ILE A 31 14.53 -18.31 -9.65
N SER A 32 15.18 -17.82 -8.58
CA SER A 32 14.73 -16.61 -7.88
C SER A 32 14.76 -15.38 -8.79
N VAL A 33 15.87 -15.18 -9.51
CA VAL A 33 16.01 -14.07 -10.46
C VAL A 33 15.10 -14.28 -11.66
N GLY A 34 15.00 -15.50 -12.22
CA GLY A 34 14.14 -15.78 -13.37
C GLY A 34 12.65 -15.51 -13.12
N LEU A 35 12.15 -15.91 -11.94
CA LEU A 35 10.77 -15.61 -11.52
C LEU A 35 10.54 -14.10 -11.43
N TYR A 36 11.50 -13.36 -10.87
CA TYR A 36 11.40 -11.91 -10.76
C TYR A 36 11.45 -11.18 -12.10
N ILE A 37 12.37 -11.57 -12.98
CA ILE A 37 12.52 -10.96 -14.31
C ILE A 37 11.21 -11.06 -15.10
N THR A 38 10.50 -12.18 -14.98
CA THR A 38 9.19 -12.35 -15.61
C THR A 38 8.17 -11.33 -15.09
N SER A 39 8.11 -11.13 -13.77
CA SER A 39 7.24 -10.11 -13.16
C SER A 39 7.63 -8.69 -13.55
N PHE A 40 8.92 -8.37 -13.57
CA PHE A 40 9.46 -7.06 -13.93
C PHE A 40 9.14 -6.65 -15.37
N PHE A 41 9.25 -7.58 -16.34
CA PHE A 41 8.86 -7.29 -17.73
C PHE A 41 7.35 -7.22 -17.96
N THR A 42 6.54 -7.82 -17.07
CA THR A 42 5.08 -7.75 -17.15
C THR A 42 4.56 -6.41 -16.62
N PHE A 43 5.14 -5.94 -15.51
CA PHE A 43 4.82 -4.66 -14.89
C PHE A 43 6.14 -3.89 -14.70
N PRO A 44 6.49 -2.96 -15.62
CA PRO A 44 7.78 -2.28 -15.63
C PRO A 44 7.87 -1.21 -14.53
N VAL A 45 7.79 -1.65 -13.28
CA VAL A 45 7.91 -0.83 -12.07
C VAL A 45 9.18 -1.27 -11.34
N ALA A 46 10.00 -0.31 -10.93
CA ALA A 46 11.24 -0.55 -10.19
C ALA A 46 10.94 -0.93 -8.71
N ASP A 47 10.31 -2.10 -8.49
CA ASP A 47 9.89 -2.59 -7.18
C ASP A 47 10.39 -4.03 -6.94
N MET A 48 10.88 -4.30 -5.73
CA MET A 48 11.31 -5.63 -5.27
C MET A 48 10.22 -6.40 -4.51
N ARG A 49 9.07 -5.81 -4.19
CA ARG A 49 7.97 -6.53 -3.53
C ARG A 49 7.56 -7.81 -4.28
N PRO A 50 7.44 -7.82 -5.63
CA PRO A 50 7.17 -9.06 -6.37
C PRO A 50 8.26 -10.13 -6.20
N TYR A 51 9.53 -9.73 -6.09
CA TYR A 51 10.63 -10.66 -5.78
C TYR A 51 10.40 -11.31 -4.42
N PHE A 52 10.20 -10.51 -3.38
CA PHE A 52 10.02 -11.01 -2.01
C PHE A 52 8.76 -11.86 -1.87
N ASN A 53 7.66 -11.53 -2.54
CA ASN A 53 6.42 -12.33 -2.48
C ASN A 53 6.59 -13.75 -3.04
N ASN A 54 7.51 -13.95 -3.99
CA ASN A 54 7.81 -15.26 -4.58
C ASN A 54 8.84 -16.08 -3.78
N LEU A 55 9.60 -15.45 -2.87
CA LEU A 55 10.63 -16.18 -2.11
C LEU A 55 10.08 -17.23 -1.15
N PRO A 56 8.99 -17.02 -0.37
CA PRO A 56 8.51 -18.03 0.56
C PRO A 56 8.26 -19.40 -0.08
N ILE A 57 7.63 -19.42 -1.26
CA ILE A 57 7.36 -20.67 -1.99
C ILE A 57 8.65 -21.31 -2.52
N LEU A 58 9.60 -20.51 -2.99
CA LEU A 58 10.92 -21.00 -3.41
C LEU A 58 11.70 -21.60 -2.24
N LEU A 59 11.69 -20.94 -1.09
CA LEU A 59 12.38 -21.38 0.13
C LEU A 59 11.78 -22.68 0.68
N CYS A 60 10.48 -22.94 0.48
CA CYS A 60 9.85 -24.21 0.83
C CYS A 60 10.45 -25.41 0.09
N VAL A 61 11.10 -25.20 -1.06
CA VAL A 61 11.79 -26.26 -1.81
C VAL A 61 13.30 -26.22 -1.58
N PHE A 62 13.88 -25.02 -1.61
CA PHE A 62 15.32 -24.82 -1.50
C PHE A 62 15.87 -25.24 -0.13
N ILE A 63 15.24 -24.81 0.96
CA ILE A 63 15.74 -25.08 2.31
C ILE A 63 15.76 -26.57 2.65
N PRO A 64 14.70 -27.37 2.38
CA PRO A 64 14.75 -28.82 2.52
C PRO A 64 15.92 -29.47 1.77
N ALA A 65 16.23 -28.99 0.56
CA ALA A 65 17.33 -29.54 -0.23
C ALA A 65 18.71 -29.28 0.42
N VAL A 66 18.86 -28.13 1.08
CA VAL A 66 20.09 -27.76 1.83
C VAL A 66 20.22 -28.55 3.14
N THR A 67 19.12 -28.79 3.85
CA THR A 67 19.14 -29.42 5.17
C THR A 67 19.04 -30.94 5.16
N MET A 68 18.54 -31.56 4.08
CA MET A 68 18.25 -32.99 4.05
C MET A 68 19.43 -33.87 4.45
N ARG A 69 20.67 -33.43 4.17
CA ARG A 69 21.91 -34.19 4.42
C ARG A 69 22.50 -34.02 5.81
N VAL A 70 22.18 -32.92 6.49
CA VAL A 70 22.91 -32.46 7.70
C VAL A 70 23.04 -33.53 8.77
N TRP A 71 21.99 -34.34 8.95
CA TRP A 71 21.96 -35.48 9.88
C TRP A 71 21.71 -36.82 9.20
N ALA A 72 20.88 -36.85 8.15
CA ALA A 72 20.55 -38.10 7.46
C ALA A 72 21.80 -38.74 6.82
N GLU A 73 22.75 -37.95 6.31
CA GLU A 73 23.99 -38.46 5.72
C GLU A 73 24.88 -39.11 6.78
N GLU A 74 25.10 -38.44 7.92
CA GLU A 74 25.88 -39.02 9.03
C GLU A 74 25.25 -40.31 9.58
N ARG A 75 23.92 -40.43 9.53
CA ARG A 75 23.21 -41.66 9.90
C ARG A 75 23.32 -42.76 8.84
N LYS A 76 23.30 -42.40 7.57
CA LYS A 76 23.44 -43.34 6.45
C LYS A 76 24.86 -43.91 6.40
N GLU A 77 25.86 -43.09 6.68
CA GLU A 77 27.27 -43.47 6.73
C GLU A 77 27.70 -44.13 8.05
N ASN A 78 26.80 -44.25 9.02
CA ASN A 78 27.06 -44.73 10.39
C ASN A 78 28.14 -43.94 11.16
N THR A 79 28.50 -42.74 10.70
CA THR A 79 29.42 -41.83 11.39
C THR A 79 28.74 -41.11 12.57
N TRP A 80 27.41 -41.16 12.63
CA TRP A 80 26.59 -40.65 13.73
C TRP A 80 27.03 -41.15 15.11
N GLU A 81 27.35 -42.43 15.25
CA GLU A 81 27.74 -43.01 16.55
C GLU A 81 29.10 -42.48 17.00
N MET A 82 30.04 -42.33 16.08
CA MET A 82 31.35 -41.73 16.34
C MET A 82 31.23 -40.26 16.73
N LEU A 83 30.31 -39.52 16.10
CA LEU A 83 30.11 -38.10 16.38
C LEU A 83 29.57 -37.87 17.81
N LEU A 84 28.74 -38.79 18.30
CA LEU A 84 28.15 -38.73 19.65
C LEU A 84 29.09 -39.24 20.76
N THR A 85 30.16 -39.97 20.43
CA THR A 85 31.16 -40.40 21.44
C THR A 85 32.22 -39.34 21.73
N PHE A 86 32.34 -38.31 20.89
CA PHE A 86 33.21 -37.16 21.17
C PHE A 86 32.72 -36.39 22.42
N PRO A 87 33.64 -35.74 23.17
CA PRO A 87 33.31 -34.97 24.37
C PRO A 87 32.67 -33.61 24.04
N MET A 88 31.61 -33.61 23.23
CA MET A 88 30.86 -32.45 22.78
C MET A 88 29.40 -32.56 23.23
N ARG A 89 28.81 -31.45 23.68
CA ARG A 89 27.39 -31.45 24.09
C ARG A 89 26.51 -31.42 22.84
N ALA A 90 25.34 -32.08 22.88
CA ALA A 90 24.41 -32.11 21.74
C ALA A 90 24.00 -30.71 21.26
N ARG A 91 23.79 -29.76 22.19
CA ARG A 91 23.53 -28.35 21.85
C ARG A 91 24.65 -27.68 21.04
N GLU A 92 25.91 -28.07 21.25
CA GLU A 92 27.03 -27.51 20.50
C GLU A 92 27.08 -28.06 19.07
N LEU A 93 26.71 -29.34 18.89
CA LEU A 93 26.56 -30.00 17.59
C LEU A 93 25.45 -29.37 16.75
N VAL A 94 24.25 -29.24 17.34
CA VAL A 94 23.08 -28.66 16.66
C VAL A 94 23.35 -27.22 16.26
N LEU A 95 23.86 -26.39 17.19
CA LEU A 95 24.15 -24.98 16.90
C LEU A 95 25.25 -24.82 15.85
N GLY A 96 26.31 -25.63 15.89
CA GLY A 96 27.38 -25.57 14.90
C GLY A 96 26.88 -25.89 13.48
N LYS A 97 26.05 -26.94 13.35
CA LYS A 97 25.41 -27.34 12.09
C LYS A 97 24.43 -26.29 11.58
N TYR A 98 23.59 -25.76 12.47
CA TYR A 98 22.63 -24.71 12.13
C TYR A 98 23.31 -23.44 11.62
N LEU A 99 24.34 -22.96 12.33
CA LEU A 99 25.09 -21.78 11.90
C LEU A 99 25.78 -22.00 10.55
N ALA A 100 26.29 -23.19 10.27
CA ALA A 100 26.92 -23.51 8.98
C ALA A 100 25.90 -23.43 7.83
N ALA A 101 24.71 -24.02 8.02
CA ALA A 101 23.62 -23.96 7.05
C ALA A 101 23.07 -22.53 6.89
N LEU A 102 22.97 -21.77 7.99
CA LEU A 102 22.52 -20.37 7.98
C LEU A 102 23.46 -19.47 7.19
N VAL A 103 24.79 -19.62 7.38
CA VAL A 103 25.78 -18.85 6.61
C VAL A 103 25.76 -19.25 5.14
N PHE A 104 25.65 -20.54 4.83
CA PHE A 104 25.49 -21.00 3.44
C PHE A 104 24.23 -20.38 2.79
N PHE A 105 23.11 -20.38 3.50
CA PHE A 105 21.88 -19.75 3.03
C PHE A 105 22.02 -18.23 2.86
N ALA A 106 22.64 -17.54 3.83
CA ALA A 106 22.88 -16.11 3.76
C ALA A 106 23.76 -15.74 2.55
N LEU A 107 24.75 -16.57 2.20
CA LEU A 107 25.54 -16.39 0.99
C LEU A 107 24.71 -16.61 -0.29
N ALA A 108 23.79 -17.58 -0.29
CA ALA A 108 22.88 -17.78 -1.43
C ALA A 108 21.94 -16.57 -1.62
N VAL A 109 21.41 -16.01 -0.53
CA VAL A 109 20.61 -14.77 -0.57
C VAL A 109 21.46 -13.57 -0.99
N ALA A 110 22.69 -13.43 -0.46
CA ALA A 110 23.59 -12.35 -0.86
C ALA A 110 23.96 -12.41 -2.35
N ALA A 111 24.01 -13.60 -2.95
CA ALA A 111 24.26 -13.75 -4.38
C ALA A 111 23.14 -13.15 -5.26
N THR A 112 21.96 -12.85 -4.71
CA THR A 112 20.87 -12.19 -5.45
C THR A 112 20.94 -10.67 -5.44
N VAL A 113 22.00 -10.08 -4.86
CA VAL A 113 22.26 -8.63 -4.86
C VAL A 113 22.34 -8.02 -6.27
N THR A 114 22.53 -8.85 -7.29
CA THR A 114 22.47 -8.45 -8.70
C THR A 114 21.13 -7.83 -9.08
N VAL A 115 20.02 -8.24 -8.45
CA VAL A 115 18.68 -7.68 -8.71
C VAL A 115 18.56 -6.25 -8.17
N PRO A 116 18.86 -5.96 -6.89
CA PRO A 116 18.92 -4.59 -6.38
C PRO A 116 19.83 -3.68 -7.20
N VAL A 117 21.02 -4.16 -7.57
CA VAL A 117 21.98 -3.36 -8.37
C VAL A 117 21.41 -3.01 -9.74
N MET A 118 20.71 -3.95 -10.39
CA MET A 118 20.02 -3.69 -11.65
C MET A 118 18.90 -2.66 -11.48
N LEU A 119 18.10 -2.76 -10.41
CA LEU A 119 17.01 -1.82 -10.16
C LEU A 119 17.50 -0.42 -9.82
N MET A 120 18.52 -0.28 -8.98
CA MET A 120 19.16 1.00 -8.67
C MET A 120 19.76 1.66 -9.92
N SER A 121 20.12 0.88 -10.93
CA SER A 121 20.61 1.40 -12.22
C SER A 121 19.50 1.78 -13.18
N LEU A 122 18.28 1.23 -13.03
CA LEU A 122 17.16 1.41 -13.94
C LEU A 122 16.09 2.36 -13.41
N GLY A 123 16.05 2.60 -12.10
CA GLY A 123 15.09 3.49 -11.44
C GLY A 123 15.46 3.75 -9.98
N ASN A 124 14.50 4.29 -9.22
CA ASN A 124 14.64 4.60 -7.78
C ASN A 124 13.80 3.63 -6.93
N PRO A 125 14.28 2.39 -6.66
CA PRO A 125 13.59 1.45 -5.78
C PRO A 125 13.68 1.87 -4.31
N ASP A 126 12.62 1.62 -3.53
CA ASP A 126 12.59 1.89 -2.07
C ASP A 126 13.64 1.04 -1.33
N ASN A 127 14.72 1.69 -0.90
CA ASN A 127 15.84 1.05 -0.20
C ASN A 127 15.42 0.44 1.15
N GLY A 128 14.44 1.04 1.81
CA GLY A 128 13.86 0.57 3.06
C GLY A 128 13.14 -0.76 2.90
N ALA A 129 12.24 -0.82 1.91
CA ALA A 129 11.53 -2.04 1.56
C ALA A 129 12.49 -3.16 1.10
N MET A 130 13.54 -2.82 0.36
CA MET A 130 14.58 -3.78 -0.03
C MET A 130 15.29 -4.39 1.18
N LEU A 131 15.82 -3.55 2.09
CA LEU A 131 16.52 -4.02 3.28
C LEU A 131 15.60 -4.84 4.20
N GLY A 132 14.38 -4.36 4.42
CA GLY A 132 13.35 -5.06 5.18
C GLY A 132 13.06 -6.45 4.59
N GLY A 133 12.85 -6.53 3.28
CA GLY A 133 12.57 -7.78 2.57
C GLY A 133 13.71 -8.79 2.66
N TYR A 134 14.98 -8.34 2.53
CA TYR A 134 16.14 -9.22 2.71
C TYR A 134 16.27 -9.73 4.15
N LEU A 135 16.04 -8.87 5.14
CA LEU A 135 16.07 -9.26 6.55
C LEU A 135 14.94 -10.26 6.87
N GLY A 136 13.73 -10.02 6.38
CA GLY A 136 12.61 -10.94 6.48
C GLY A 136 12.90 -12.28 5.82
N THR A 137 13.54 -12.28 4.64
CA THR A 137 13.95 -13.50 3.92
C THR A 137 14.97 -14.31 4.73
N LEU A 138 15.95 -13.63 5.35
CA LEU A 138 16.94 -14.29 6.21
C LEU A 138 16.27 -14.93 7.43
N LEU A 139 15.35 -14.24 8.10
CA LEU A 139 14.60 -14.78 9.24
C LEU A 139 13.69 -15.96 8.85
N LEU A 140 12.98 -15.84 7.73
CA LEU A 140 12.13 -16.89 7.20
C LEU A 140 12.94 -18.15 6.86
N GLY A 141 14.04 -18.00 6.12
CA GLY A 141 14.92 -19.12 5.80
C GLY A 141 15.60 -19.69 7.04
N ALA A 142 15.97 -18.86 8.02
CA ALA A 142 16.50 -19.31 9.31
C ALA A 142 15.51 -20.19 10.09
N PHE A 143 14.22 -19.87 10.02
CA PHE A 143 13.14 -20.69 10.56
C PHE A 143 12.98 -22.02 9.81
N PHE A 144 12.91 -22.00 8.48
CA PHE A 144 12.84 -23.24 7.69
C PHE A 144 14.09 -24.11 7.85
N LEU A 145 15.28 -23.52 8.05
CA LEU A 145 16.52 -24.27 8.33
C LEU A 145 16.41 -25.00 9.67
N ALA A 146 15.85 -24.38 10.70
CA ALA A 146 15.63 -25.02 11.99
C ALA A 146 14.70 -26.24 11.86
N ILE A 147 13.60 -26.08 11.11
CA ILE A 147 12.68 -27.18 10.76
C ILE A 147 13.42 -28.29 10.00
N GLY A 148 14.16 -27.94 8.95
CA GLY A 148 14.83 -28.92 8.10
C GLY A 148 15.93 -29.71 8.80
N ILE A 149 16.72 -29.07 9.67
CA ILE A 149 17.72 -29.76 10.48
C ILE A 149 17.03 -30.65 11.52
N PHE A 150 15.90 -30.22 12.10
CA PHE A 150 15.06 -31.05 12.96
C PHE A 150 14.56 -32.31 12.26
N PHE A 151 13.96 -32.19 11.07
CA PHE A 151 13.43 -33.33 10.33
C PHE A 151 14.51 -34.26 9.76
N SER A 152 15.63 -33.71 9.27
CA SER A 152 16.80 -34.52 8.85
C SER A 152 17.30 -35.42 9.97
N GLY A 153 17.14 -35.00 11.22
CA GLY A 153 17.48 -35.81 12.39
C GLY A 153 16.68 -37.11 12.51
N PHE A 154 15.42 -37.16 12.07
CA PHE A 154 14.59 -38.36 12.27
C PHE A 154 14.92 -39.51 11.31
N PHE A 155 15.30 -39.18 10.08
CA PHE A 155 15.40 -40.15 8.98
C PHE A 155 16.84 -40.53 8.66
N LYS A 156 17.05 -41.76 8.17
CA LYS A 156 18.34 -42.19 7.62
C LYS A 156 18.46 -41.86 6.13
N ASP A 157 17.34 -41.85 5.41
CA ASP A 157 17.29 -41.55 3.98
C ASP A 157 17.12 -40.05 3.71
N GLN A 158 18.07 -39.48 2.96
CA GLN A 158 18.07 -38.06 2.59
C GLN A 158 16.80 -37.66 1.84
N ILE A 159 16.29 -38.53 0.96
CA ILE A 159 15.08 -38.25 0.15
C ILE A 159 13.85 -38.14 1.06
N VAL A 160 13.71 -39.04 2.05
CA VAL A 160 12.59 -38.99 3.00
C VAL A 160 12.67 -37.73 3.87
N ALA A 161 13.88 -37.38 4.35
CA ALA A 161 14.10 -36.14 5.08
C ALA A 161 13.72 -34.90 4.26
N PHE A 162 14.07 -34.88 2.96
CA PHE A 162 13.70 -33.82 2.04
C PHE A 162 12.17 -33.68 1.90
N VAL A 163 11.47 -34.77 1.55
CA VAL A 163 10.02 -34.74 1.29
C VAL A 163 9.23 -34.29 2.52
N VAL A 164 9.57 -34.82 3.71
CA VAL A 164 8.87 -34.46 4.95
C VAL A 164 9.11 -32.99 5.32
N THR A 165 10.34 -32.50 5.15
CA THR A 165 10.64 -31.09 5.41
C THR A 165 9.91 -30.19 4.42
N LEU A 166 9.92 -30.54 3.13
CA LEU A 166 9.23 -29.80 2.07
C LEU A 166 7.73 -29.70 2.35
N LEU A 167 7.08 -30.83 2.67
CA LEU A 167 5.65 -30.84 3.02
C LEU A 167 5.37 -30.00 4.25
N THR A 168 6.25 -30.02 5.26
CA THR A 168 6.08 -29.22 6.47
C THR A 168 6.20 -27.73 6.18
N CYS A 169 7.27 -27.30 5.50
CA CYS A 169 7.45 -25.90 5.10
C CYS A 169 6.29 -25.41 4.24
N PHE A 170 5.89 -26.23 3.25
CA PHE A 170 4.79 -25.90 2.35
C PHE A 170 3.45 -25.79 3.10
N LEU A 171 3.14 -26.71 4.01
CA LEU A 171 1.94 -26.64 4.85
C LEU A 171 1.94 -25.37 5.72
N THR A 172 3.07 -25.02 6.33
CA THR A 172 3.16 -23.80 7.15
C THR A 172 3.03 -22.51 6.33
N PHE A 173 3.53 -22.50 5.09
CA PHE A 173 3.31 -21.41 4.14
C PHE A 173 1.83 -21.30 3.77
N LEU A 174 1.23 -22.42 3.38
CA LEU A 174 -0.16 -22.54 2.99
C LEU A 174 -1.13 -22.06 4.09
N LEU A 175 -0.89 -22.44 5.34
CA LEU A 175 -1.69 -21.99 6.49
C LEU A 175 -1.70 -20.47 6.70
N GLY A 176 -0.68 -19.76 6.22
CA GLY A 176 -0.63 -18.30 6.27
C GLY A 176 -1.35 -17.59 5.11
N THR A 177 -1.93 -18.34 4.16
CA THR A 177 -2.67 -17.74 3.04
C THR A 177 -4.14 -17.51 3.40
N ASP A 178 -4.69 -16.37 2.98
CA ASP A 178 -6.12 -16.06 3.17
C ASP A 178 -7.03 -17.10 2.49
N PHE A 179 -6.56 -17.70 1.39
CA PHE A 179 -7.28 -18.77 0.68
C PHE A 179 -7.54 -19.98 1.58
N ILE A 180 -6.51 -20.47 2.27
CA ILE A 180 -6.65 -21.65 3.15
C ILE A 180 -7.34 -21.29 4.45
N ALA A 181 -7.07 -20.10 4.99
CA ALA A 181 -7.80 -19.59 6.13
C ALA A 181 -9.31 -19.53 5.83
N GLY A 182 -9.69 -19.03 4.64
CA GLY A 182 -11.09 -18.99 4.18
C GLY A 182 -11.71 -20.37 4.00
N TYR A 183 -10.97 -21.30 3.39
CA TYR A 183 -11.44 -22.68 3.22
C TYR A 183 -11.68 -23.40 4.56
N ILE A 184 -10.74 -23.26 5.51
CA ILE A 184 -10.86 -23.85 6.86
C ILE A 184 -11.98 -23.18 7.66
N ASP A 185 -12.11 -21.85 7.56
CA ASP A 185 -13.23 -21.11 8.17
C ASP A 185 -14.58 -21.56 7.62
N GLY A 186 -14.66 -21.95 6.35
CA GLY A 186 -15.84 -22.57 5.75
C GLY A 186 -16.21 -23.90 6.41
N MET A 187 -15.24 -24.70 6.86
CA MET A 187 -15.49 -25.94 7.62
C MET A 187 -15.95 -25.66 9.05
N ARG A 188 -15.31 -24.70 9.70
CA ARG A 188 -15.65 -24.29 11.05
C ARG A 188 -15.26 -22.84 11.27
N GLU A 189 -16.27 -22.02 11.51
CA GLU A 189 -16.13 -20.58 11.64
C GLU A 189 -15.02 -20.20 12.64
N GLY A 190 -14.07 -19.39 12.18
CA GLY A 190 -13.03 -18.80 13.02
C GLY A 190 -11.78 -19.67 13.20
N LEU A 191 -11.81 -20.98 12.91
CA LEU A 191 -10.62 -21.83 13.05
C LEU A 191 -9.53 -21.48 12.04
N GLY A 192 -9.89 -21.16 10.81
CA GLY A 192 -8.94 -20.80 9.76
C GLY A 192 -8.25 -19.48 10.05
N SER A 193 -9.01 -18.47 10.50
CA SER A 193 -8.44 -17.20 10.94
C SER A 193 -7.50 -17.37 12.14
N LEU A 194 -7.90 -18.14 13.15
CA LEU A 194 -7.05 -18.39 14.33
C LEU A 194 -5.77 -19.14 13.95
N LEU A 195 -5.84 -20.11 13.05
CA LEU A 195 -4.66 -20.86 12.59
C LEU A 195 -3.72 -19.98 11.75
N SER A 196 -4.28 -19.13 10.88
CA SER A 196 -3.49 -18.18 10.09
C SER A 196 -2.83 -17.11 10.98
N GLU A 197 -3.50 -16.68 12.04
CA GLU A 197 -2.93 -15.72 13.00
C GLU A 197 -1.87 -16.36 13.90
N LEU A 198 -2.06 -17.60 14.34
CA LEU A 198 -1.16 -18.28 15.27
C LEU A 198 0.02 -19.00 14.61
N VAL A 199 -0.12 -19.43 13.36
CA VAL A 199 0.89 -20.26 12.66
C VAL A 199 1.26 -19.68 11.30
N GLY A 200 0.45 -18.76 10.75
CA GLY A 200 0.65 -18.21 9.42
C GLY A 200 1.90 -17.35 9.32
N ILE A 201 2.88 -17.85 8.58
CA ILE A 201 4.18 -17.20 8.42
C ILE A 201 4.10 -16.00 7.45
N LEU A 202 3.19 -16.06 6.48
CA LEU A 202 3.09 -15.07 5.42
C LEU A 202 2.76 -13.68 5.94
N ASN A 203 1.87 -13.56 6.93
CA ASN A 203 1.47 -12.28 7.51
C ASN A 203 2.65 -11.54 8.14
N HIS A 204 3.49 -12.24 8.89
CA HIS A 204 4.70 -11.68 9.48
C HIS A 204 5.73 -11.35 8.40
N TYR A 205 5.88 -12.21 7.38
CA TYR A 205 6.84 -11.99 6.30
C TYR A 205 6.47 -10.81 5.38
N THR A 206 5.19 -10.60 5.07
CA THR A 206 4.73 -9.51 4.20
C THR A 206 4.92 -8.13 4.84
N ALA A 207 4.94 -8.02 6.17
CA ALA A 207 5.34 -6.80 6.87
C ALA A 207 6.80 -6.43 6.54
N PHE A 208 7.73 -7.38 6.66
CA PHE A 208 9.13 -7.18 6.26
C PHE A 208 9.28 -6.83 4.79
N ALA A 209 8.55 -7.51 3.90
CA ALA A 209 8.59 -7.24 2.45
C ALA A 209 8.10 -5.83 2.09
N ARG A 210 7.29 -5.20 2.96
CA ARG A 210 6.84 -3.80 2.81
C ARG A 210 7.80 -2.78 3.45
N GLY A 211 8.92 -3.20 4.05
CA GLY A 211 9.85 -2.29 4.73
C GLY A 211 9.49 -1.97 6.18
N VAL A 212 8.54 -2.70 6.76
CA VAL A 212 8.11 -2.50 8.14
C VAL A 212 8.75 -3.55 9.03
N LEU A 213 9.50 -3.11 10.04
CA LEU A 213 10.07 -3.96 11.07
C LEU A 213 9.25 -3.85 12.35
N GLU A 214 8.35 -4.79 12.56
CA GLU A 214 7.68 -4.96 13.85
C GLU A 214 8.48 -5.92 14.72
N MET A 215 8.76 -5.51 15.97
CA MET A 215 9.46 -6.38 16.91
C MET A 215 8.69 -7.68 17.20
N GLY A 216 7.37 -7.65 17.08
CA GLY A 216 6.53 -8.85 17.19
C GLY A 216 6.88 -9.91 16.15
N ASP A 217 7.03 -9.49 14.88
CA ASP A 217 7.34 -10.40 13.79
C ASP A 217 8.75 -11.02 13.92
N VAL A 218 9.73 -10.22 14.36
CA VAL A 218 11.08 -10.73 14.64
C VAL A 218 11.06 -11.76 15.75
N LEU A 219 10.35 -11.46 16.85
CA LEU A 219 10.22 -12.37 17.99
C LEU A 219 9.48 -13.66 17.61
N TYR A 220 8.47 -13.59 16.73
CA TYR A 220 7.79 -14.77 16.19
C TYR A 220 8.78 -15.74 15.55
N PHE A 221 9.58 -15.27 14.58
CA PHE A 221 10.57 -16.13 13.90
C PHE A 221 11.63 -16.67 14.88
N VAL A 222 12.16 -15.82 15.76
CA VAL A 222 13.18 -16.21 16.73
C VAL A 222 12.66 -17.26 17.72
N ALA A 223 11.45 -17.10 18.24
CA ALA A 223 10.86 -18.05 19.18
C ALA A 223 10.71 -19.45 18.56
N TRP A 224 10.19 -19.52 17.34
CA TRP A 224 10.07 -20.79 16.64
C TRP A 224 11.42 -21.42 16.28
N ILE A 225 12.41 -20.62 15.86
CA ILE A 225 13.78 -21.11 15.64
C ILE A 225 14.32 -21.77 16.91
N VAL A 226 14.21 -21.09 18.05
CA VAL A 226 14.69 -21.61 19.34
C VAL A 226 13.97 -22.90 19.71
N ILE A 227 12.64 -22.97 19.52
CA ILE A 227 11.83 -24.17 19.77
C ILE A 227 12.33 -25.35 18.93
N PHE A 228 12.43 -25.20 17.61
CA PHE A 228 12.84 -26.31 16.73
C PHE A 228 14.28 -26.76 16.99
N LEU A 229 15.20 -25.84 17.30
CA LEU A 229 16.56 -26.19 17.69
C LEU A 229 16.60 -26.90 19.05
N ALA A 230 15.80 -26.48 20.03
CA ALA A 230 15.70 -27.14 21.32
C ALA A 230 15.14 -28.56 21.18
N LEU A 231 14.10 -28.76 20.36
CA LEU A 231 13.55 -30.07 20.04
C LEU A 231 14.59 -30.96 19.35
N ASN A 232 15.41 -30.41 18.46
CA ASN A 232 16.52 -31.13 17.84
C ASN A 232 17.54 -31.63 18.88
N VAL A 233 17.96 -30.75 19.79
CA VAL A 233 18.88 -31.10 20.88
C VAL A 233 18.30 -32.22 21.75
N MET A 234 17.03 -32.08 22.17
CA MET A 234 16.36 -33.09 23.00
C MET A 234 16.24 -34.43 22.30
N TYR A 235 15.98 -34.44 20.99
CA TYR A 235 15.92 -35.66 20.20
C TYR A 235 17.28 -36.38 20.15
N ILE A 236 18.37 -35.63 19.99
CA ILE A 236 19.74 -36.20 19.96
C ILE A 236 20.15 -36.74 21.34
N GLU A 237 19.86 -36.01 22.43
CA GLU A 237 20.19 -36.44 23.80
C GLU A 237 19.33 -37.61 24.29
N GLY A 238 18.08 -37.70 23.83
CA GLY A 238 17.10 -38.67 24.33
C GLY A 238 17.44 -40.14 24.07
N ARG A 239 18.38 -40.44 23.17
CA ARG A 239 18.62 -41.83 22.69
C ARG A 239 19.07 -42.82 23.78
N GLY A 240 19.65 -42.35 24.89
CA GLY A 240 20.15 -43.19 25.99
C GLY A 240 19.24 -43.28 27.22
N ARG A 241 18.08 -42.61 27.25
CA ARG A 241 17.22 -42.55 28.45
C ARG A 241 16.01 -43.50 28.36
N PRO A 242 15.64 -44.22 29.43
CA PRO A 242 14.37 -44.94 29.47
C PRO A 242 13.21 -43.94 29.32
N ARG A 243 12.16 -44.32 28.58
CA ARG A 243 10.97 -43.49 28.24
C ARG A 243 11.25 -42.24 27.37
N ALA A 244 12.39 -42.17 26.69
CA ALA A 244 12.74 -41.01 25.87
C ALA A 244 11.71 -40.62 24.81
N ARG A 245 11.06 -41.58 24.15
CA ARG A 245 10.00 -41.30 23.14
C ARG A 245 8.80 -40.57 23.75
N MET A 246 8.40 -40.95 24.97
CA MET A 246 7.29 -40.31 25.69
C MET A 246 7.68 -38.91 26.16
N MET A 247 8.87 -38.75 26.75
CA MET A 247 9.37 -37.43 27.17
C MET A 247 9.53 -36.48 25.99
N PHE A 248 10.00 -36.98 24.85
CA PHE A 248 10.11 -36.21 23.62
C PHE A 248 8.72 -35.79 23.10
N GLY A 249 7.74 -36.70 23.08
CA GLY A 249 6.37 -36.36 22.69
C GLY A 249 5.74 -35.30 23.59
N MET A 250 5.93 -35.39 24.92
CA MET A 250 5.47 -34.35 25.85
C MET A 250 6.20 -33.02 25.64
N ALA A 251 7.51 -33.05 25.39
CA ALA A 251 8.28 -31.84 25.10
C ALA A 251 7.82 -31.15 23.82
N VAL A 252 7.51 -31.91 22.75
CA VAL A 252 6.92 -31.36 21.51
C VAL A 252 5.58 -30.69 21.80
N GLY A 253 4.69 -31.35 22.54
CA GLY A 253 3.39 -30.78 22.92
C GLY A 253 3.52 -29.48 23.73
N ILE A 254 4.39 -29.48 24.74
CA ILE A 254 4.66 -28.29 25.57
C ILE A 254 5.28 -27.17 24.74
N CYS A 255 6.25 -27.47 23.88
CA CYS A 255 6.89 -26.45 23.04
C CYS A 255 5.92 -25.86 22.01
N MET A 256 5.01 -26.66 21.44
CA MET A 256 3.94 -26.13 20.60
C MET A 256 3.00 -25.21 21.39
N VAL A 257 2.56 -25.62 22.58
CA VAL A 257 1.69 -24.78 23.43
C VAL A 257 2.39 -23.47 23.81
N ILE A 258 3.68 -23.53 24.18
CA ILE A 258 4.46 -22.33 24.49
C ILE A 258 4.61 -21.44 23.26
N GLY A 259 4.90 -22.01 22.09
CA GLY A 259 5.02 -21.25 20.84
C GLY A 259 3.70 -20.56 20.46
N LEU A 260 2.58 -21.28 20.56
CA LEU A 260 1.25 -20.74 20.29
C LEU A 260 0.84 -19.66 21.31
N MET A 261 1.09 -19.89 22.59
CA MET A 261 0.81 -18.92 23.65
C MET A 261 1.67 -17.66 23.53
N PHE A 262 2.94 -17.82 23.17
CA PHE A 262 3.85 -16.71 22.93
C PHE A 262 3.40 -15.89 21.71
N ASN A 263 2.98 -16.55 20.63
CA ASN A 263 2.44 -15.85 19.47
C ASN A 263 1.16 -15.09 19.83
N TRP A 264 0.22 -15.74 20.51
CA TRP A 264 -1.02 -15.09 20.98
C TRP A 264 -0.76 -13.85 21.86
N LEU A 265 0.26 -13.90 22.72
CA LEU A 265 0.67 -12.76 23.55
C LEU A 265 1.23 -11.61 22.71
N ILE A 266 2.00 -11.92 21.66
CA ILE A 266 2.62 -10.93 20.78
C ILE A 266 1.58 -10.25 19.90
N THR A 267 0.62 -11.00 19.35
CA THR A 267 -0.41 -10.44 18.47
C THR A 267 -1.31 -9.43 19.18
N GLY A 268 -1.48 -9.54 20.50
CA GLY A 268 -2.27 -8.61 21.30
C GLY A 268 -1.53 -7.34 21.77
N GLY A 269 -0.21 -7.22 21.53
CA GLY A 269 0.60 -6.09 22.02
C GLY A 269 1.13 -5.22 20.89
N SER A 270 0.88 -3.91 20.94
CA SER A 270 1.56 -2.94 20.05
C SER A 270 3.04 -2.81 20.45
N LEU A 271 3.86 -3.79 20.07
CA LEU A 271 5.30 -3.71 20.25
C LEU A 271 5.90 -2.62 19.35
N TYR A 272 7.10 -2.19 19.71
CA TYR A 272 7.84 -1.16 18.99
C TYR A 272 7.96 -1.50 17.49
N ARG A 273 7.51 -0.57 16.64
CA ARG A 273 7.54 -0.65 15.17
C ARG A 273 8.56 0.34 14.63
N VAL A 274 9.39 -0.14 13.71
CA VAL A 274 10.33 0.70 12.95
C VAL A 274 9.91 0.65 11.49
N ASP A 275 9.57 1.81 10.94
CA ASP A 275 9.33 1.97 9.52
C ASP A 275 10.65 2.30 8.82
N LEU A 276 11.16 1.36 8.00
CA LEU A 276 12.38 1.56 7.23
C LEU A 276 12.10 2.19 5.86
N THR A 277 10.84 2.28 5.43
CA THR A 277 10.49 2.81 4.10
C THR A 277 11.02 4.23 3.95
N GLU A 278 11.52 4.53 2.75
CA GLU A 278 12.11 5.83 2.42
C GLU A 278 11.13 7.00 2.66
N ASP A 279 9.84 6.73 2.46
CA ASP A 279 8.75 7.72 2.57
C ASP A 279 8.03 7.71 3.93
N HIS A 280 8.46 6.90 4.91
CA HIS A 280 7.82 6.74 6.22
C HIS A 280 6.29 6.62 6.17
N ILE A 281 5.78 5.89 5.17
CA ILE A 281 4.33 5.80 4.87
C ILE A 281 3.51 5.17 6.00
N TYR A 282 4.17 4.51 6.94
CA TYR A 282 3.55 3.87 8.09
C TYR A 282 3.71 4.65 9.40
N THR A 283 4.15 5.90 9.35
CA THR A 283 4.26 6.81 10.52
C THR A 283 3.37 8.04 10.33
N VAL A 284 2.82 8.60 11.42
CA VAL A 284 2.00 9.84 11.34
C VAL A 284 2.89 11.03 10.93
N SER A 285 2.49 11.74 9.88
CA SER A 285 3.29 12.84 9.32
C SER A 285 3.32 14.05 10.25
N ASP A 286 4.38 14.85 10.13
CA ASP A 286 4.48 16.10 10.89
C ASP A 286 3.43 17.13 10.43
N ALA A 287 3.00 17.10 9.17
CA ALA A 287 1.87 17.88 8.68
C ALA A 287 0.56 17.49 9.40
N SER A 288 0.27 16.19 9.50
CA SER A 288 -0.88 15.67 10.26
C SER A 288 -0.80 16.10 11.72
N LYS A 289 0.35 15.97 12.38
CA LYS A 289 0.53 16.43 13.77
C LYS A 289 0.26 17.93 13.91
N LYS A 290 0.73 18.77 12.97
CA LYS A 290 0.47 20.21 12.98
C LYS A 290 -1.02 20.51 12.87
N ILE A 291 -1.75 19.87 11.95
CA ILE A 291 -3.20 20.07 11.78
C ILE A 291 -3.94 19.64 13.05
N LEU A 292 -3.65 18.43 13.54
CA LEU A 292 -4.29 17.86 14.73
C LEU A 292 -3.99 18.66 16.01
N SER A 293 -2.82 19.28 16.12
CA SER A 293 -2.47 20.12 17.27
C SER A 293 -3.35 21.37 17.40
N ARG A 294 -3.84 21.91 16.27
CA ARG A 294 -4.66 23.14 16.19
C ARG A 294 -6.13 22.91 16.57
N VAL A 295 -6.57 21.66 16.61
CA VAL A 295 -7.93 21.30 17.02
C VAL A 295 -8.16 21.74 18.47
N LYS A 296 -9.18 22.58 18.72
CA LYS A 296 -9.48 23.14 20.06
C LYS A 296 -10.35 22.18 20.89
N THR A 297 -11.38 21.60 20.26
CA THR A 297 -12.37 20.74 20.90
C THR A 297 -12.18 19.28 20.47
N PRO A 298 -12.46 18.29 21.33
CA PRO A 298 -12.36 16.90 20.93
C PRO A 298 -13.22 16.56 19.71
N VAL A 299 -12.64 15.79 18.78
CA VAL A 299 -13.32 15.26 17.61
C VAL A 299 -13.73 13.82 17.91
N GLN A 300 -14.96 13.45 17.55
CA GLN A 300 -15.46 12.09 17.71
C GLN A 300 -15.41 11.36 16.37
N VAL A 301 -14.76 10.20 16.35
CA VAL A 301 -14.62 9.36 15.16
C VAL A 301 -15.37 8.05 15.40
N ASN A 302 -16.45 7.82 14.66
CA ASN A 302 -17.22 6.59 14.75
C ASN A 302 -16.81 5.63 13.63
N LEU A 303 -16.24 4.48 13.96
CA LEU A 303 -15.95 3.41 13.00
C LEU A 303 -17.20 2.53 12.86
N TYR A 304 -17.84 2.55 11.70
CA TYR A 304 -18.97 1.71 11.36
C TYR A 304 -18.47 0.48 10.61
N ILE A 305 -18.46 -0.68 11.27
CA ILE A 305 -17.84 -1.88 10.72
C ILE A 305 -18.65 -3.14 11.03
N THR A 306 -18.66 -4.10 10.10
CA THR A 306 -19.24 -5.42 10.39
C THR A 306 -18.34 -6.18 11.39
N PRO A 307 -18.91 -6.84 12.42
CA PRO A 307 -18.12 -7.61 13.39
C PRO A 307 -17.15 -8.59 12.75
N GLN A 308 -15.97 -8.72 13.34
CA GLN A 308 -14.92 -9.65 12.90
C GLN A 308 -15.44 -11.10 12.71
N SER A 309 -16.38 -11.56 13.53
CA SER A 309 -16.98 -12.90 13.41
C SER A 309 -17.78 -13.11 12.12
N LYS A 310 -18.35 -12.03 11.55
CA LYS A 310 -19.21 -12.04 10.36
C LYS A 310 -18.50 -11.53 9.10
N MET A 311 -17.32 -10.93 9.25
CA MET A 311 -16.47 -10.54 8.14
C MET A 311 -15.91 -11.75 7.38
N PRO A 312 -15.79 -11.67 6.04
CA PRO A 312 -15.02 -12.65 5.26
C PRO A 312 -13.57 -12.72 5.72
N THR A 313 -12.93 -13.88 5.55
CA THR A 313 -11.61 -14.15 6.12
C THR A 313 -10.54 -13.12 5.73
N GLY A 314 -10.50 -12.69 4.47
CA GLY A 314 -9.56 -11.65 4.01
C GLY A 314 -9.78 -10.25 4.61
N LEU A 315 -10.92 -10.00 5.29
CA LEU A 315 -11.26 -8.73 5.91
C LEU A 315 -11.36 -8.81 7.43
N LYS A 316 -11.13 -9.97 8.05
CA LYS A 316 -11.19 -10.13 9.52
C LYS A 316 -10.20 -9.26 10.28
N ARG A 317 -9.09 -8.86 9.65
CA ARG A 317 -8.08 -7.98 10.26
C ARG A 317 -8.35 -6.50 10.03
N LEU A 318 -9.27 -6.16 9.13
CA LEU A 318 -9.55 -4.78 8.73
C LEU A 318 -9.90 -3.89 9.92
N GLU A 319 -10.74 -4.38 10.83
CA GLU A 319 -11.11 -3.65 12.04
C GLU A 319 -9.88 -3.34 12.90
N GLN A 320 -9.03 -4.34 13.15
CA GLN A 320 -7.82 -4.19 13.94
C GLN A 320 -6.86 -3.17 13.31
N ASP A 321 -6.67 -3.24 11.99
CA ASP A 321 -5.77 -2.35 11.26
C ASP A 321 -6.27 -0.89 11.28
N ILE A 322 -7.58 -0.69 11.09
CA ILE A 322 -8.20 0.65 11.18
C ILE A 322 -8.08 1.19 12.62
N VAL A 323 -8.42 0.38 13.62
CA VAL A 323 -8.35 0.77 15.04
C VAL A 323 -6.91 1.12 15.42
N ALA A 324 -5.92 0.35 14.97
CA ALA A 324 -4.51 0.67 15.19
C ALA A 324 -4.14 2.05 14.60
N LYS A 325 -4.60 2.35 13.38
CA LYS A 325 -4.35 3.65 12.76
C LYS A 325 -5.06 4.81 13.50
N LEU A 326 -6.28 4.58 13.97
CA LEU A 326 -7.01 5.55 14.78
C LEU A 326 -6.34 5.80 16.14
N GLN A 327 -5.78 4.77 16.76
CA GLN A 327 -4.99 4.90 17.99
C GLN A 327 -3.72 5.72 17.77
N GLU A 328 -3.00 5.51 16.65
CA GLU A 328 -1.85 6.34 16.28
C GLU A 328 -2.23 7.82 16.18
N LEU A 329 -3.34 8.14 15.51
CA LEU A 329 -3.83 9.52 15.38
C LEU A 329 -4.33 10.11 16.71
N GLN A 330 -4.96 9.29 17.55
CA GLN A 330 -5.34 9.68 18.91
C GLN A 330 -4.10 10.06 19.75
N MET A 331 -3.05 9.24 19.72
CA MET A 331 -1.79 9.53 20.41
C MET A 331 -1.13 10.79 19.85
N ALA A 332 -1.06 10.94 18.52
CA ALA A 332 -0.48 12.10 17.85
C ALA A 332 -1.23 13.41 18.14
N SER A 333 -2.56 13.35 18.35
CA SER A 333 -3.39 14.50 18.70
C SER A 333 -3.38 14.86 20.19
N GLY A 334 -2.66 14.11 21.03
CA GLY A 334 -2.68 14.28 22.48
C GLY A 334 -4.03 13.94 23.12
N GLY A 335 -4.78 13.00 22.52
CA GLY A 335 -6.09 12.57 23.01
C GLY A 335 -7.28 13.41 22.56
N LYS A 336 -7.07 14.42 21.70
CA LYS A 336 -8.15 15.26 21.16
C LYS A 336 -9.01 14.53 20.13
N ILE A 337 -8.47 13.52 19.45
CA ILE A 337 -9.28 12.58 18.68
C ILE A 337 -9.71 11.45 19.60
N SER A 338 -11.02 11.26 19.71
CA SER A 338 -11.63 10.10 20.36
C SER A 338 -12.29 9.25 19.29
N PHE A 339 -12.17 7.93 19.36
CA PHE A 339 -12.83 7.04 18.43
C PHE A 339 -13.65 5.97 19.14
N LYS A 340 -14.70 5.48 18.46
CA LYS A 340 -15.58 4.41 18.93
C LYS A 340 -15.95 3.50 17.76
N ALA A 341 -15.76 2.19 17.93
CA ALA A 341 -16.27 1.20 16.98
C ALA A 341 -17.75 0.90 17.24
N ILE A 342 -18.55 0.98 16.19
CA ILE A 342 -19.98 0.66 16.13
C ILE A 342 -20.14 -0.48 15.15
N HIS A 343 -20.61 -1.60 15.68
CA HIS A 343 -20.80 -2.81 14.90
C HIS A 343 -22.16 -2.81 14.19
N MET A 344 -22.18 -3.13 12.90
CA MET A 344 -23.40 -3.13 12.08
C MET A 344 -23.53 -4.40 11.24
N GLU A 345 -24.77 -4.86 11.03
CA GLU A 345 -25.04 -6.14 10.36
C GLU A 345 -26.10 -6.00 9.26
N VAL A 346 -25.83 -6.56 8.08
CA VAL A 346 -26.70 -6.39 6.91
C VAL A 346 -28.00 -7.22 7.00
N ALA A 347 -28.07 -8.22 7.87
CA ALA A 347 -29.21 -9.14 7.98
C ALA A 347 -30.53 -8.44 8.37
N ASN A 348 -30.46 -7.26 8.99
CA ASN A 348 -31.62 -6.51 9.47
C ASN A 348 -32.24 -5.57 8.41
N VAL A 349 -31.64 -5.42 7.21
CA VAL A 349 -32.10 -4.47 6.18
C VAL A 349 -32.91 -5.15 5.06
N LEU A 350 -32.72 -6.46 4.84
CA LEU A 350 -33.33 -7.20 3.72
C LEU A 350 -34.45 -8.17 4.10
N ALA A 351 -34.71 -8.40 5.40
CA ALA A 351 -35.88 -9.16 5.82
C ALA A 351 -37.13 -8.27 5.76
N PRO A 352 -38.15 -8.59 4.94
CA PRO A 352 -39.45 -7.95 5.11
C PRO A 352 -39.95 -8.32 6.50
N ALA A 353 -40.40 -7.33 7.25
CA ALA A 353 -40.98 -7.48 8.58
C ALA A 353 -41.92 -8.68 8.64
N GLN A 354 -41.42 -9.79 9.19
CA GLN A 354 -42.28 -10.71 9.92
C GLN A 354 -42.31 -10.16 11.34
N GLU A 355 -43.35 -9.37 11.60
CA GLU A 355 -43.77 -9.02 12.95
C GLU A 355 -44.06 -10.33 13.69
N GLU A 356 -43.07 -10.86 14.41
CA GLU A 356 -43.26 -11.63 15.63
C GLU A 356 -41.86 -11.90 16.22
N ASP A 357 -41.65 -11.36 17.42
CA ASP A 357 -40.45 -11.46 18.27
C ASP A 357 -39.26 -10.53 17.95
N ALA A 358 -39.53 -9.23 17.82
CA ALA A 358 -38.51 -8.20 18.06
C ALA A 358 -38.34 -8.00 19.58
N ASP A 359 -37.35 -8.69 20.17
CA ASP A 359 -36.78 -8.28 21.45
C ASP A 359 -36.44 -6.77 21.41
N GLU A 360 -36.62 -6.04 22.52
CA GLU A 360 -36.37 -4.58 22.65
C GLU A 360 -34.98 -4.09 22.17
N LYS A 361 -34.03 -5.01 21.92
CA LYS A 361 -32.72 -4.75 21.33
C LYS A 361 -32.72 -4.69 19.81
N GLY A 362 -33.47 -5.57 19.12
CA GLY A 362 -33.49 -5.65 17.64
C GLY A 362 -34.09 -4.41 16.99
N GLY A 363 -35.18 -3.86 17.55
CA GLY A 363 -35.82 -2.64 17.03
C GLY A 363 -34.97 -1.37 17.16
N LYS A 364 -34.00 -1.33 18.09
CA LYS A 364 -33.05 -0.22 18.20
C LYS A 364 -31.92 -0.30 17.18
N GLU A 365 -31.48 -1.51 16.84
CA GLU A 365 -30.42 -1.76 15.85
C GLU A 365 -30.93 -1.48 14.43
N GLU A 366 -32.13 -1.94 14.07
CA GLU A 366 -32.78 -1.61 12.78
C GLU A 366 -32.99 -0.10 12.58
N ALA A 367 -33.43 0.60 13.63
CA ALA A 367 -33.62 2.04 13.59
C ALA A 367 -32.29 2.82 13.51
N LEU A 368 -31.22 2.28 14.08
CA LEU A 368 -29.87 2.83 13.97
C LEU A 368 -29.35 2.64 12.54
N GLU A 369 -29.46 1.45 11.97
CA GLU A 369 -28.95 1.12 10.64
C GLU A 369 -29.65 1.90 9.53
N LYS A 370 -30.98 2.07 9.58
CA LYS A 370 -31.71 2.95 8.63
C LYS A 370 -31.23 4.40 8.72
N ARG A 371 -31.01 4.91 9.94
CA ARG A 371 -30.46 6.27 10.13
C ARG A 371 -29.02 6.39 9.63
N MET A 372 -28.25 5.31 9.65
CA MET A 372 -26.86 5.31 9.15
C MET A 372 -26.81 5.22 7.62
N LEU A 373 -27.73 4.48 6.98
CA LEU A 373 -27.92 4.50 5.53
C LEU A 373 -28.27 5.92 5.05
N ASP A 374 -29.21 6.59 5.73
CA ASP A 374 -29.59 7.99 5.43
C ASP A 374 -28.40 8.96 5.60
N LYS A 375 -27.43 8.62 6.45
CA LYS A 375 -26.18 9.38 6.66
C LYS A 375 -25.08 9.03 5.66
N GLY A 376 -25.29 8.10 4.72
CA GLY A 376 -24.31 7.69 3.71
C GLY A 376 -23.40 6.53 4.13
N VAL A 377 -23.73 5.82 5.22
CA VAL A 377 -23.03 4.60 5.61
C VAL A 377 -23.65 3.40 4.88
N GLU A 378 -23.18 3.13 3.68
CA GLU A 378 -23.72 2.08 2.82
C GLU A 378 -22.91 0.77 2.92
N PRO A 379 -23.56 -0.41 2.88
CA PRO A 379 -22.87 -1.68 2.78
C PRO A 379 -22.37 -1.89 1.35
N PHE A 380 -21.26 -2.61 1.21
CA PHE A 380 -20.73 -2.99 -0.10
C PHE A 380 -20.48 -4.49 -0.18
N SER A 381 -20.53 -5.02 -1.40
CA SER A 381 -20.35 -6.45 -1.67
C SER A 381 -18.87 -6.83 -1.72
N VAL A 382 -18.54 -7.91 -1.04
CA VAL A 382 -17.21 -8.53 -1.02
C VAL A 382 -17.34 -10.02 -1.32
N GLN A 383 -16.43 -10.55 -2.11
CA GLN A 383 -16.43 -11.98 -2.46
C GLN A 383 -15.90 -12.78 -1.28
N ALA A 384 -16.70 -13.72 -0.79
CA ALA A 384 -16.34 -14.70 0.23
C ALA A 384 -16.34 -16.09 -0.40
N VAL A 385 -15.19 -16.78 -0.30
CA VAL A 385 -15.08 -18.17 -0.76
C VAL A 385 -15.61 -19.07 0.35
N GLY A 386 -16.80 -19.64 0.16
CA GLY A 386 -17.36 -20.69 1.02
C GLY A 386 -16.84 -22.07 0.64
N GLN A 387 -17.34 -23.13 1.30
CA GLN A 387 -16.89 -24.49 1.05
C GLN A 387 -17.15 -24.98 -0.38
N ASP A 388 -18.26 -24.55 -1.01
CA ASP A 388 -18.68 -25.01 -2.34
C ASP A 388 -19.05 -23.88 -3.34
N GLU A 389 -19.10 -22.61 -2.92
CA GLU A 389 -19.48 -21.47 -3.78
C GLU A 389 -18.74 -20.17 -3.43
N VAL A 390 -18.43 -19.36 -4.47
CA VAL A 390 -18.01 -17.96 -4.28
C VAL A 390 -19.28 -17.14 -4.04
N THR A 391 -19.52 -16.81 -2.77
CA THR A 391 -20.71 -16.05 -2.36
C THR A 391 -20.35 -14.58 -2.16
N SER A 392 -21.16 -13.69 -2.71
CA SER A 392 -21.05 -12.26 -2.41
C SER A 392 -21.68 -11.98 -1.05
N LYS A 393 -20.91 -11.51 -0.07
CA LYS A 393 -21.41 -11.02 1.22
C LYS A 393 -21.41 -9.50 1.24
N LEU A 394 -22.46 -8.89 1.79
CA LEU A 394 -22.49 -7.46 2.06
C LEU A 394 -21.82 -7.19 3.41
N VAL A 395 -20.95 -6.18 3.46
CA VAL A 395 -20.24 -5.75 4.68
C VAL A 395 -20.24 -4.23 4.81
N TYR A 396 -20.09 -3.74 6.04
CA TYR A 396 -19.88 -2.33 6.34
C TYR A 396 -18.43 -2.06 6.71
N SER A 397 -17.88 -0.96 6.21
CA SER A 397 -16.57 -0.42 6.62
C SER A 397 -16.50 1.06 6.22
N SER A 398 -16.87 1.93 7.14
CA SER A 398 -16.89 3.39 6.96
C SER A 398 -16.53 4.10 8.26
N ILE A 399 -16.03 5.32 8.17
CA ILE A 399 -15.74 6.17 9.33
C ILE A 399 -16.58 7.42 9.28
N GLY A 400 -17.32 7.72 10.35
CA GLY A 400 -17.96 9.01 10.58
C GLY A 400 -17.08 9.91 11.43
N VAL A 401 -16.95 11.18 11.04
CA VAL A 401 -16.24 12.21 11.81
C VAL A 401 -17.24 13.26 12.25
N GLY A 402 -17.42 13.39 13.57
CA GLY A 402 -18.29 14.36 14.21
C GLY A 402 -17.51 15.45 14.93
N TYR A 403 -17.98 16.69 14.82
CA TYR A 403 -17.40 17.85 15.50
C TYR A 403 -18.49 18.86 15.92
N LEU A 404 -18.64 19.05 17.23
CA LEU A 404 -19.67 19.93 17.82
C LEU A 404 -21.07 19.61 17.27
N ASP A 405 -21.81 20.63 16.83
CA ASP A 405 -23.16 20.51 16.27
C ASP A 405 -23.16 20.37 14.73
N LYS A 406 -22.01 20.15 14.09
CA LYS A 406 -21.92 19.93 12.64
C LYS A 406 -22.36 18.51 12.29
N ASP A 407 -22.95 18.37 11.10
CA ASP A 407 -23.29 17.04 10.55
C ASP A 407 -22.06 16.15 10.47
N GLU A 408 -22.26 14.88 10.80
CA GLU A 408 -21.23 13.86 10.76
C GLU A 408 -20.82 13.58 9.31
N GLU A 409 -19.52 13.70 9.02
CA GLU A 409 -18.98 13.48 7.67
C GLU A 409 -18.54 12.01 7.53
N ILE A 410 -19.12 11.30 6.57
CA ILE A 410 -18.82 9.88 6.35
C ILE A 410 -17.72 9.71 5.31
N ILE A 411 -16.69 8.96 5.69
CA ILE A 411 -15.62 8.41 4.85
C ILE A 411 -16.02 6.98 4.50
N PRO A 412 -16.57 6.72 3.31
CA PRO A 412 -17.06 5.39 2.96
C PRO A 412 -15.93 4.46 2.53
N ARG A 413 -16.23 3.16 2.64
CA ARG A 413 -15.52 2.03 2.01
C ARG A 413 -14.02 2.02 2.29
N ILE A 414 -13.69 1.73 3.54
CA ILE A 414 -12.29 1.52 3.95
C ILE A 414 -11.95 0.05 3.73
N MET A 415 -10.89 -0.21 2.98
CA MET A 415 -10.45 -1.55 2.59
C MET A 415 -8.95 -1.68 2.86
N PRO A 416 -8.39 -2.90 3.00
CA PRO A 416 -6.96 -3.10 3.25
C PRO A 416 -6.04 -2.31 2.32
N GLU A 417 -6.42 -2.18 1.04
CA GLU A 417 -5.71 -1.39 0.03
C GLU A 417 -5.78 0.13 0.23
N THR A 418 -6.86 0.67 0.83
CA THR A 418 -7.04 2.11 1.05
C THR A 418 -6.64 2.58 2.45
N ILE A 419 -6.19 1.67 3.34
CA ILE A 419 -5.73 2.02 4.69
C ILE A 419 -4.61 3.06 4.66
N GLN A 420 -3.75 3.05 3.64
CA GLN A 420 -2.65 4.00 3.51
C GLN A 420 -3.14 5.45 3.31
N GLU A 421 -4.26 5.63 2.61
CA GLU A 421 -4.88 6.93 2.36
C GLU A 421 -5.71 7.43 3.55
N LEU A 422 -6.01 6.54 4.51
CA LEU A 422 -6.93 6.82 5.60
C LEU A 422 -6.47 7.99 6.47
N GLU A 423 -5.17 8.12 6.71
CA GLU A 423 -4.62 9.26 7.46
C GLU A 423 -4.97 10.60 6.80
N TYR A 424 -4.71 10.71 5.50
CA TYR A 424 -5.00 11.94 4.74
C TYR A 424 -6.50 12.23 4.75
N ARG A 425 -7.34 11.23 4.41
CA ARG A 425 -8.80 11.39 4.36
C ARG A 425 -9.37 11.81 5.72
N LEU A 426 -8.89 11.20 6.81
CA LEU A 426 -9.38 11.53 8.14
C LEU A 426 -8.92 12.91 8.59
N VAL A 427 -7.64 13.23 8.44
CA VAL A 427 -7.11 14.53 8.87
C VAL A 427 -7.70 15.67 8.03
N SER A 428 -7.91 15.48 6.73
CA SER A 428 -8.56 16.49 5.88
C SER A 428 -10.03 16.70 6.27
N THR A 429 -10.78 15.64 6.57
CA THR A 429 -12.14 15.75 7.11
C THR A 429 -12.15 16.47 8.47
N VAL A 430 -11.23 16.15 9.38
CA VAL A 430 -11.09 16.88 10.65
C VAL A 430 -10.80 18.37 10.40
N TYR A 431 -9.90 18.70 9.49
CA TYR A 431 -9.60 20.08 9.13
C TYR A 431 -10.83 20.82 8.58
N LYS A 432 -11.56 20.19 7.65
CA LYS A 432 -12.79 20.73 7.04
C LYS A 432 -13.91 20.98 8.06
N LEU A 433 -14.02 20.14 9.09
CA LEU A 433 -15.01 20.28 10.15
C LEU A 433 -14.58 21.27 11.23
N THR A 434 -13.29 21.40 11.50
CA THR A 434 -12.78 22.27 12.58
C THR A 434 -12.53 23.72 12.19
N ARG A 435 -12.54 24.06 10.89
CA ARG A 435 -12.47 25.47 10.43
C ARG A 435 -13.67 26.30 10.94
N GLU A 436 -13.37 27.55 11.30
CA GLU A 436 -14.33 28.52 11.83
C GLU A 436 -15.23 29.08 10.70
N GLU A 437 -14.64 29.42 9.54
CA GLU A 437 -15.34 29.95 8.36
C GLU A 437 -15.11 29.07 7.13
N GLN A 438 -16.09 29.07 6.22
CA GLN A 438 -15.97 28.38 4.94
C GLN A 438 -15.18 29.25 3.96
N PRO A 439 -14.00 28.80 3.51
CA PRO A 439 -13.21 29.56 2.55
C PRO A 439 -13.97 29.72 1.23
N VAL A 440 -13.90 30.93 0.70
CA VAL A 440 -14.55 31.32 -0.55
C VAL A 440 -13.52 31.29 -1.68
N VAL A 441 -13.82 30.51 -2.72
CA VAL A 441 -12.99 30.35 -3.92
C VAL A 441 -13.67 31.05 -5.09
N ALA A 442 -13.05 32.13 -5.57
CA ALA A 442 -13.43 32.75 -6.85
C ALA A 442 -12.83 31.92 -8.00
N LEU A 443 -13.67 31.20 -8.74
CA LEU A 443 -13.26 30.28 -9.81
C LEU A 443 -13.42 30.92 -11.19
N VAL A 444 -12.30 31.24 -11.81
CA VAL A 444 -12.17 31.76 -13.17
C VAL A 444 -11.75 30.63 -14.08
N ALA A 445 -12.61 30.25 -15.01
CA ALA A 445 -12.34 29.18 -15.99
C ALA A 445 -13.20 29.40 -17.23
N PRO A 446 -12.69 29.11 -18.44
CA PRO A 446 -13.39 29.42 -19.69
C PRO A 446 -14.66 28.57 -19.86
N LYS A 447 -15.67 29.15 -20.50
CA LYS A 447 -16.85 28.44 -21.03
C LYS A 447 -16.70 28.32 -22.54
N GLU A 448 -17.04 27.17 -23.10
CA GLU A 448 -16.94 26.91 -24.53
C GLU A 448 -18.27 27.23 -25.21
N ALA A 449 -18.25 27.96 -26.33
CA ALA A 449 -19.47 28.19 -27.09
C ALA A 449 -19.90 26.88 -27.77
N ILE A 450 -21.12 26.40 -27.51
CA ILE A 450 -21.63 25.22 -28.20
C ILE A 450 -22.06 25.64 -29.59
N ASN A 451 -21.34 25.18 -30.61
CA ASN A 451 -21.76 25.37 -31.99
C ASN A 451 -22.82 24.33 -32.34
N ILE A 452 -24.08 24.64 -32.03
CA ILE A 452 -25.22 23.77 -32.31
C ILE A 452 -25.59 23.88 -33.78
N ASP A 453 -25.74 22.73 -34.46
CA ASP A 453 -26.22 22.69 -35.84
C ASP A 453 -27.54 23.47 -35.98
N PRO A 454 -27.69 24.37 -36.97
CA PRO A 454 -28.90 25.17 -37.18
C PRO A 454 -30.20 24.37 -37.22
N GLN A 455 -30.17 23.09 -37.64
CA GLN A 455 -31.35 22.21 -37.60
C GLN A 455 -31.70 21.78 -36.17
N MET A 456 -30.69 21.41 -35.37
CA MET A 456 -30.84 21.01 -33.97
C MET A 456 -31.34 22.17 -33.11
N LYS A 457 -30.82 23.38 -33.38
CA LYS A 457 -31.27 24.61 -32.71
C LYS A 457 -32.77 24.87 -32.93
N ARG A 458 -33.23 24.76 -34.17
CA ARG A 458 -34.66 24.92 -34.51
C ARG A 458 -35.54 23.84 -33.88
N MET A 459 -35.04 22.61 -33.78
CA MET A 459 -35.75 21.51 -33.13
C MET A 459 -35.91 21.73 -31.62
N LEU A 460 -34.86 22.19 -30.93
CA LEU A 460 -34.91 22.52 -29.49
C LEU A 460 -35.86 23.69 -29.20
N GLU A 461 -35.83 24.72 -30.06
CA GLU A 461 -36.76 25.86 -29.99
C GLU A 461 -38.22 25.42 -30.21
N GLN A 462 -38.49 24.51 -31.15
CA GLN A 462 -39.83 23.94 -31.36
C GLN A 462 -40.32 23.06 -30.19
N MET A 463 -39.40 22.42 -29.46
CA MET A 463 -39.69 21.64 -28.27
C MET A 463 -39.82 22.49 -26.99
N GLY A 464 -39.67 23.82 -27.08
CA GLY A 464 -39.73 24.73 -25.94
C GLY A 464 -38.60 24.54 -24.93
N ARG A 465 -37.47 23.91 -25.33
CA ARG A 465 -36.30 23.73 -24.47
C ARG A 465 -35.30 24.88 -24.71
N PRO A 466 -34.67 25.42 -23.65
CA PRO A 466 -33.62 26.42 -23.81
C PRO A 466 -32.46 25.83 -24.59
N VAL A 467 -31.98 26.56 -25.60
CA VAL A 467 -30.83 26.18 -26.41
C VAL A 467 -29.57 26.47 -25.56
N PRO A 468 -28.78 25.45 -25.20
CA PRO A 468 -27.58 25.69 -24.41
C PRO A 468 -26.56 26.47 -25.28
N THR A 469 -26.20 27.66 -24.83
CA THR A 469 -25.32 28.58 -25.57
C THR A 469 -23.85 28.32 -25.30
N SER A 470 -23.53 27.70 -24.17
CA SER A 470 -22.17 27.39 -23.75
C SER A 470 -22.10 26.10 -22.96
N ASP A 471 -21.01 25.35 -23.12
CA ASP A 471 -20.63 24.22 -22.30
C ASP A 471 -19.57 24.68 -21.29
N ASP A 472 -19.64 24.18 -20.07
CA ASP A 472 -18.65 24.49 -19.03
C ASP A 472 -17.86 23.22 -18.69
N PRO A 473 -16.68 23.01 -19.29
CA PRO A 473 -15.89 21.82 -19.05
C PRO A 473 -15.40 21.71 -17.60
N TYR A 474 -15.44 22.81 -16.84
CA TYR A 474 -14.99 22.88 -15.45
C TYR A 474 -16.13 22.86 -14.42
N ILE A 475 -17.38 22.56 -14.84
CA ILE A 475 -18.50 22.43 -13.91
C ILE A 475 -18.26 21.35 -12.84
N TYR A 476 -17.59 20.26 -13.22
CA TYR A 476 -17.22 19.20 -12.28
C TYR A 476 -16.19 19.67 -11.25
N LEU A 477 -15.27 20.55 -11.63
CA LEU A 477 -14.31 21.13 -10.69
C LEU A 477 -15.03 21.96 -9.61
N GLN A 478 -16.03 22.75 -10.01
CA GLN A 478 -16.88 23.47 -9.06
C GLN A 478 -17.60 22.50 -8.12
N GLN A 479 -18.24 21.45 -8.66
CA GLN A 479 -18.97 20.46 -7.86
C GLN A 479 -18.06 19.73 -6.86
N ILE A 480 -16.82 19.42 -7.25
CA ILE A 480 -15.82 18.78 -6.36
C ILE A 480 -15.40 19.74 -5.24
N LEU A 481 -15.13 21.01 -5.56
CA LEU A 481 -14.79 21.99 -4.53
C LEU A 481 -15.96 22.24 -3.56
N GLU A 482 -17.19 22.30 -4.07
CA GLU A 482 -18.40 22.41 -3.25
C GLU A 482 -18.63 21.17 -2.38
N SER A 483 -18.37 19.96 -2.90
CA SER A 483 -18.46 18.71 -2.11
C SER A 483 -17.40 18.66 -0.99
N GLU A 484 -16.23 19.25 -1.23
CA GLU A 484 -15.18 19.50 -0.23
C GLU A 484 -15.47 20.70 0.71
N LYS A 485 -16.72 21.20 0.68
CA LYS A 485 -17.27 22.24 1.55
C LYS A 485 -16.57 23.60 1.40
N TYR A 486 -16.05 23.90 0.21
CA TYR A 486 -15.67 25.25 -0.19
C TYR A 486 -16.89 25.98 -0.76
N ARG A 487 -17.00 27.28 -0.53
CA ARG A 487 -17.97 28.11 -1.26
C ARG A 487 -17.31 28.56 -2.56
N VAL A 488 -17.83 28.13 -3.70
CA VAL A 488 -17.24 28.44 -5.00
C VAL A 488 -18.11 29.45 -5.73
N GLU A 489 -17.50 30.51 -6.25
CA GLU A 489 -18.18 31.51 -7.06
C GLU A 489 -17.54 31.56 -8.44
N ARG A 490 -18.30 31.25 -9.50
CA ARG A 490 -17.83 31.35 -10.88
C ARG A 490 -17.73 32.82 -11.29
N VAL A 491 -16.57 33.23 -11.79
CA VAL A 491 -16.26 34.62 -12.16
C VAL A 491 -15.64 34.67 -13.56
N GLU A 492 -16.01 35.66 -14.37
CA GLU A 492 -15.50 35.84 -15.74
C GLU A 492 -14.45 36.97 -15.86
N LEU A 493 -14.20 37.71 -14.77
CA LEU A 493 -13.27 38.85 -14.70
C LEU A 493 -13.62 39.96 -15.70
N THR A 494 -14.91 40.18 -15.94
CA THR A 494 -15.42 41.25 -16.82
C THR A 494 -16.00 42.39 -15.99
N GLN A 495 -16.32 43.54 -16.62
CA GLN A 495 -16.99 44.63 -15.91
C GLN A 495 -18.39 44.23 -15.39
N GLU A 496 -19.06 43.32 -16.09
CA GLU A 496 -20.39 42.82 -15.74
C GLU A 496 -20.34 41.68 -14.71
N ALA A 497 -19.19 41.01 -14.59
CA ALA A 497 -18.93 39.94 -13.62
C ALA A 497 -17.54 40.11 -12.95
N PRO A 498 -17.39 41.10 -12.05
CA PRO A 498 -16.13 41.36 -11.33
C PRO A 498 -15.85 40.30 -10.27
N LEU A 499 -14.66 40.37 -9.66
CA LEU A 499 -14.34 39.58 -8.48
C LEU A 499 -15.31 39.91 -7.32
N PRO A 500 -15.71 38.91 -6.51
CA PRO A 500 -16.53 39.13 -5.32
C PRO A 500 -15.87 40.10 -4.33
N GLU A 501 -16.66 40.79 -3.52
CA GLU A 501 -16.13 41.70 -2.48
C GLU A 501 -15.35 40.93 -1.39
N GLU A 502 -15.81 39.71 -1.05
CA GLU A 502 -15.19 38.84 -0.06
C GLU A 502 -14.88 37.46 -0.69
N TYR A 503 -13.59 37.19 -0.89
CA TYR A 503 -13.10 35.86 -1.25
C TYR A 503 -11.73 35.60 -0.61
N ASP A 504 -11.35 34.35 -0.39
CA ASP A 504 -10.06 33.98 0.22
C ASP A 504 -9.02 33.57 -0.81
N THR A 505 -9.48 32.85 -1.85
CA THR A 505 -8.61 32.31 -2.90
C THR A 505 -9.21 32.60 -4.28
N LEU A 506 -8.36 33.03 -5.20
CA LEU A 506 -8.68 33.16 -6.62
C LEU A 506 -8.08 31.96 -7.37
N ALA A 507 -8.93 31.12 -7.95
CA ALA A 507 -8.53 29.99 -8.78
C ALA A 507 -8.71 30.34 -10.26
N VAL A 508 -7.60 30.45 -11.00
CA VAL A 508 -7.58 30.75 -12.44
C VAL A 508 -7.18 29.49 -13.19
N ILE A 509 -8.14 28.85 -13.84
CA ILE A 509 -7.99 27.54 -14.50
C ILE A 509 -8.08 27.70 -16.01
N ASN A 510 -7.07 27.19 -16.72
CA ASN A 510 -6.94 27.23 -18.17
C ASN A 510 -7.28 28.62 -18.76
N PRO A 511 -6.56 29.69 -18.37
CA PRO A 511 -6.79 31.01 -18.93
C PRO A 511 -6.53 31.00 -20.44
N ARG A 512 -7.44 31.61 -21.22
CA ARG A 512 -7.34 31.71 -22.69
C ARG A 512 -7.24 33.18 -23.10
N GLY A 513 -6.05 33.64 -23.44
CA GLY A 513 -5.82 35.02 -23.91
C GLY A 513 -6.26 36.11 -22.93
N LEU A 514 -5.70 36.12 -21.71
CA LEU A 514 -6.00 37.18 -20.74
C LEU A 514 -5.76 38.58 -21.34
N ASN A 515 -6.66 39.51 -21.04
CA ASN A 515 -6.47 40.92 -21.38
C ASN A 515 -5.80 41.70 -20.22
N GLU A 516 -5.42 42.96 -20.48
CA GLU A 516 -4.74 43.82 -19.50
C GLU A 516 -5.57 44.01 -18.22
N ARG A 517 -6.90 44.14 -18.35
CA ARG A 517 -7.81 44.28 -17.20
C ARG A 517 -7.84 43.02 -16.35
N GLN A 518 -7.94 41.84 -16.95
CA GLN A 518 -7.97 40.57 -16.25
C GLN A 518 -6.64 40.29 -15.54
N ARG A 519 -5.50 40.58 -16.19
CA ARG A 519 -4.18 40.54 -15.54
C ARG A 519 -4.10 41.48 -14.35
N TRP A 520 -4.64 42.69 -14.49
CA TRP A 520 -4.68 43.66 -13.39
C TRP A 520 -5.54 43.18 -12.21
N GLU A 521 -6.69 42.54 -12.46
CA GLU A 521 -7.55 41.97 -11.42
C GLU A 521 -6.85 40.84 -10.64
N ILE A 522 -6.16 39.94 -11.36
CA ILE A 522 -5.35 38.88 -10.74
C ILE A 522 -4.21 39.50 -9.91
N ASN A 523 -3.53 40.51 -10.46
CA ASN A 523 -2.48 41.23 -9.74
C ASN A 523 -3.00 41.92 -8.47
N ARG A 524 -4.20 42.52 -8.55
CA ARG A 524 -4.86 43.13 -7.40
C ARG A 524 -5.09 42.09 -6.29
N ALA A 525 -5.52 40.88 -6.64
CA ALA A 525 -5.70 39.80 -5.69
C ALA A 525 -4.39 39.46 -4.97
N LEU A 526 -3.29 39.27 -5.70
CA LEU A 526 -1.96 39.01 -5.15
C LEU A 526 -1.50 40.11 -4.19
N VAL A 527 -1.56 41.37 -4.63
CA VAL A 527 -1.12 42.53 -3.82
C VAL A 527 -2.00 42.76 -2.59
N SER A 528 -3.28 42.38 -2.66
CA SER A 528 -4.20 42.44 -1.52
C SER A 528 -3.98 41.33 -0.47
N GLY A 529 -3.01 40.45 -0.68
CA GLY A 529 -2.68 39.35 0.22
C GLY A 529 -3.62 38.14 0.10
N LYS A 530 -4.37 38.04 -1.01
CA LYS A 530 -5.22 36.87 -1.29
C LYS A 530 -4.39 35.77 -1.96
N SER A 531 -4.74 34.52 -1.69
CA SER A 531 -4.11 33.37 -2.33
C SER A 531 -4.57 33.26 -3.78
N VAL A 532 -3.65 33.01 -4.71
CA VAL A 532 -3.98 32.78 -6.12
C VAL A 532 -3.45 31.43 -6.55
N VAL A 533 -4.34 30.58 -7.06
CA VAL A 533 -3.99 29.30 -7.69
C VAL A 533 -4.18 29.48 -9.18
N MET A 534 -3.13 29.21 -9.97
CA MET A 534 -3.19 29.34 -11.43
C MET A 534 -2.80 28.01 -12.09
N ALA A 535 -3.73 27.42 -12.84
CA ALA A 535 -3.47 26.23 -13.65
C ALA A 535 -3.39 26.64 -15.12
N VAL A 536 -2.18 26.66 -15.66
CA VAL A 536 -1.87 27.16 -17.00
C VAL A 536 -1.41 26.03 -17.89
N GLN A 537 -1.91 26.00 -19.12
CA GLN A 537 -1.42 25.15 -20.19
C GLN A 537 -1.26 25.97 -21.46
N ASN A 538 -0.18 25.72 -22.21
CA ASN A 538 0.00 26.35 -23.52
C ASN A 538 -0.68 25.57 -24.65
N TYR A 539 -0.93 24.28 -24.44
CA TYR A 539 -1.40 23.35 -25.46
C TYR A 539 -2.50 22.43 -24.93
N GLU A 540 -3.47 22.16 -25.80
CA GLU A 540 -4.46 21.11 -25.64
C GLU A 540 -4.23 20.05 -26.73
N TRP A 541 -4.29 18.77 -26.38
CA TRP A 541 -4.10 17.67 -27.34
C TRP A 541 -5.39 16.87 -27.54
N ASP A 542 -5.82 16.75 -28.80
CA ASP A 542 -6.96 15.94 -29.20
C ASP A 542 -6.46 14.60 -29.77
N TYR A 543 -6.93 13.51 -29.17
CA TYR A 543 -6.60 12.14 -29.51
C TYR A 543 -7.74 11.52 -30.29
N ARG A 544 -7.53 11.25 -31.57
CA ARG A 544 -8.54 10.62 -32.42
C ARG A 544 -8.10 9.21 -32.79
N PRO A 545 -8.70 8.16 -32.20
CA PRO A 545 -8.40 6.79 -32.60
C PRO A 545 -8.91 6.55 -34.02
N THR A 546 -8.03 6.06 -34.89
CA THR A 546 -8.36 5.69 -36.28
C THR A 546 -8.05 4.21 -36.51
N ARG A 547 -8.60 3.63 -37.59
CA ARG A 547 -8.33 2.23 -37.98
C ARG A 547 -6.86 1.93 -38.28
N ARG A 548 -5.99 2.95 -38.43
CA ARG A 548 -4.55 2.82 -38.69
C ARG A 548 -3.67 3.26 -37.51
N GLY A 549 -4.26 3.55 -36.35
CA GLY A 549 -3.56 4.08 -35.15
C GLY A 549 -4.22 5.36 -34.63
N THR A 550 -3.63 6.01 -33.63
CA THR A 550 -4.16 7.26 -33.07
C THR A 550 -3.57 8.47 -33.78
N THR A 551 -4.42 9.35 -34.31
CA THR A 551 -3.98 10.66 -34.81
C THR A 551 -4.03 11.67 -33.68
N LEU A 552 -2.93 12.41 -33.49
CA LEU A 552 -2.76 13.44 -32.48
C LEU A 552 -2.83 14.80 -33.15
N SER A 553 -3.68 15.71 -32.64
CA SER A 553 -3.68 17.11 -33.04
C SER A 553 -3.49 18.02 -31.85
N ARG A 554 -2.61 19.03 -31.99
CA ARG A 554 -2.32 20.05 -30.98
C ARG A 554 -3.11 21.32 -31.27
N ARG A 555 -3.75 21.89 -30.26
CA ARG A 555 -4.39 23.21 -30.26
C ARG A 555 -3.62 24.13 -29.31
N GLU A 556 -3.39 25.37 -29.71
CA GLU A 556 -2.69 26.37 -28.90
C GLU A 556 -3.71 27.20 -28.10
N GLU A 557 -3.51 27.32 -26.80
CA GLU A 557 -4.42 28.03 -25.88
C GLU A 557 -3.99 29.48 -25.62
N ASN A 558 -2.72 29.79 -25.82
CA ASN A 558 -2.11 31.11 -25.65
C ASN A 558 -2.63 31.88 -24.41
N PRO A 559 -2.26 31.45 -23.19
CA PRO A 559 -2.86 31.94 -21.95
C PRO A 559 -2.59 33.42 -21.64
N GLN A 560 -1.52 34.01 -22.20
CA GLN A 560 -1.11 35.41 -21.98
C GLN A 560 -0.88 35.75 -20.48
N VAL A 561 -0.33 34.80 -19.72
CA VAL A 561 -0.03 34.94 -18.29
C VAL A 561 1.37 35.48 -17.99
N ASN A 562 2.34 35.29 -18.90
CA ASN A 562 3.75 35.64 -18.63
C ASN A 562 3.95 37.14 -18.39
N GLU A 563 3.18 38.02 -19.05
CA GLU A 563 3.23 39.46 -18.77
C GLU A 563 2.96 39.81 -17.30
N LEU A 564 2.16 38.99 -16.60
CA LEU A 564 1.92 39.11 -15.16
C LEU A 564 3.01 38.38 -14.36
N LEU A 565 3.27 37.11 -14.67
CA LEU A 565 4.13 36.23 -13.88
C LEU A 565 5.61 36.65 -13.91
N GLU A 566 6.09 37.17 -15.04
CA GLU A 566 7.48 37.59 -15.18
C GLU A 566 7.82 38.69 -14.19
N ALA A 567 6.87 39.57 -13.84
CA ALA A 567 7.07 40.61 -12.82
C ALA A 567 7.46 40.02 -11.45
N TYR A 568 6.96 38.82 -11.14
CA TYR A 568 7.22 38.08 -9.91
C TYR A 568 8.41 37.11 -10.03
N GLY A 569 9.06 37.01 -11.19
CA GLY A 569 10.17 36.07 -11.42
C GLY A 569 9.72 34.66 -11.81
N LEU A 570 8.49 34.52 -12.34
CA LEU A 570 7.95 33.25 -12.84
C LEU A 570 7.65 33.36 -14.34
N GLY A 571 7.81 32.28 -15.09
CA GLY A 571 7.46 32.22 -16.51
C GLY A 571 6.92 30.85 -16.90
N VAL A 572 5.95 30.80 -17.80
CA VAL A 572 5.47 29.54 -18.37
C VAL A 572 6.07 29.37 -19.77
N SER A 573 6.92 28.37 -19.93
CA SER A 573 7.61 28.11 -21.19
C SER A 573 6.65 27.60 -22.27
N THR A 574 6.83 28.05 -23.51
CA THR A 574 6.09 27.53 -24.66
C THR A 574 6.56 26.15 -25.08
N ASN A 575 7.60 25.57 -24.47
CA ASN A 575 7.99 24.22 -24.82
C ASN A 575 7.03 23.19 -24.19
N VAL A 576 6.93 22.02 -24.82
CA VAL A 576 6.23 20.87 -24.26
C VAL A 576 7.19 20.12 -23.35
N LEU A 577 6.78 19.88 -22.11
CA LEU A 577 7.52 19.08 -21.14
C LEU A 577 7.34 17.59 -21.45
N MET A 578 8.43 16.84 -21.42
CA MET A 578 8.46 15.40 -21.64
C MET A 578 9.32 14.73 -20.56
N ASP A 579 8.92 13.55 -20.14
CA ASP A 579 9.64 12.77 -19.13
C ASP A 579 9.73 11.28 -19.55
N VAL A 580 10.80 10.62 -19.10
CA VAL A 580 10.94 9.17 -19.17
C VAL A 580 9.93 8.50 -18.24
N ASN A 581 9.63 9.12 -17.09
CA ASN A 581 8.61 8.64 -16.17
C ASN A 581 7.20 9.03 -16.66
N HIS A 582 6.59 8.17 -17.48
CA HIS A 582 5.28 8.41 -18.09
C HIS A 582 4.39 7.18 -18.02
N VAL A 583 3.07 7.39 -18.10
CA VAL A 583 2.06 6.31 -18.07
C VAL A 583 1.37 6.19 -19.43
N PRO A 584 1.25 4.97 -19.99
CA PRO A 584 0.51 4.77 -21.23
C PRO A 584 -0.99 5.01 -21.03
N LEU A 585 -1.60 5.77 -21.95
CA LEU A 585 -3.05 6.00 -21.96
C LEU A 585 -3.76 4.99 -22.85
N THR A 586 -4.70 4.23 -22.29
CA THR A 586 -5.54 3.31 -23.08
C THR A 586 -6.86 4.00 -23.46
N MET A 587 -7.04 4.28 -24.74
CA MET A 587 -8.28 4.82 -25.27
C MET A 587 -9.23 3.71 -25.68
N GLN A 588 -10.44 3.74 -25.14
CA GLN A 588 -11.50 2.84 -25.56
C GLN A 588 -12.07 3.31 -26.91
N THR A 589 -12.03 2.44 -27.90
CA THR A 589 -12.70 2.70 -29.19
C THR A 589 -14.17 2.34 -29.07
N SER A 590 -15.05 3.14 -29.68
CA SER A 590 -16.50 2.91 -29.70
C SER A 590 -16.96 1.71 -30.55
N SER A 591 -16.08 0.73 -30.79
CA SER A 591 -16.35 -0.51 -31.53
C SER A 591 -16.70 -1.66 -30.57
N LEU A 592 -17.27 -2.74 -31.14
CA LEU A 592 -17.56 -4.01 -30.47
C LEU A 592 -16.33 -4.65 -29.76
N GLU A 593 -15.11 -4.19 -30.08
CA GLU A 593 -13.87 -4.60 -29.41
C GLU A 593 -13.74 -4.04 -27.97
N SER A 594 -14.37 -2.91 -27.65
CA SER A 594 -14.37 -2.35 -26.29
C SER A 594 -15.08 -3.26 -25.27
N LEU A 595 -16.08 -4.04 -25.73
CA LEU A 595 -16.77 -5.05 -24.92
C LEU A 595 -15.91 -6.30 -24.63
N LEU A 596 -14.85 -6.53 -25.41
CA LEU A 596 -13.89 -7.63 -25.22
C LEU A 596 -12.60 -7.18 -24.53
N GLY A 597 -12.57 -5.98 -23.95
CA GLY A 597 -11.39 -5.41 -23.29
C GLY A 597 -10.35 -4.82 -24.24
N GLY A 598 -10.70 -4.58 -25.50
CA GLY A 598 -9.84 -3.93 -26.48
C GLY A 598 -9.83 -2.40 -26.36
N GLY A 599 -8.64 -1.81 -26.43
CA GLY A 599 -8.41 -0.37 -26.52
C GLY A 599 -7.09 -0.08 -27.24
N GLN A 600 -6.96 1.11 -27.83
CA GLN A 600 -5.68 1.55 -28.39
C GLN A 600 -4.87 2.23 -27.30
N THR A 601 -3.72 1.65 -26.96
CA THR A 601 -2.79 2.23 -25.99
C THR A 601 -1.86 3.22 -26.69
N VAL A 602 -1.84 4.45 -26.20
CA VAL A 602 -0.97 5.54 -26.65
C VAL A 602 0.05 5.78 -25.55
N ASN A 603 1.31 5.45 -25.83
CA ASN A 603 2.41 5.66 -24.90
C ASN A 603 3.26 6.85 -25.34
N LEU A 604 3.05 8.02 -24.74
CA LEU A 604 3.76 9.24 -25.08
C LEU A 604 4.48 9.81 -23.86
N PRO A 605 5.67 10.42 -24.05
CA PRO A 605 6.46 10.98 -22.94
C PRO A 605 5.85 12.26 -22.34
N ILE A 606 4.76 12.77 -22.92
CA ILE A 606 3.97 13.91 -22.39
C ILE A 606 2.91 13.48 -21.35
N HIS A 607 2.79 12.18 -21.09
CA HIS A 607 1.91 11.58 -20.09
C HIS A 607 2.66 11.40 -18.77
N ILE A 608 3.17 12.51 -18.24
CA ILE A 608 4.15 12.51 -17.15
C ILE A 608 3.51 11.97 -15.87
N LEU A 609 4.23 11.10 -15.18
CA LEU A 609 3.87 10.64 -13.84
C LEU A 609 4.86 11.24 -12.85
N VAL A 610 4.36 12.11 -11.97
CA VAL A 610 5.14 12.61 -10.84
C VAL A 610 4.90 11.65 -9.68
N ASN A 611 5.94 10.96 -9.20
CA ASN A 611 5.84 10.09 -8.05
C ASN A 611 6.13 10.86 -6.76
N ASN A 612 5.80 10.28 -5.60
CA ASN A 612 6.07 10.88 -4.29
C ASN A 612 7.53 11.36 -4.09
N THR A 613 8.50 10.64 -4.66
CA THR A 613 9.94 11.00 -4.62
C THR A 613 10.29 12.27 -5.39
N SER A 614 9.44 12.67 -6.33
CA SER A 614 9.56 13.90 -7.12
C SER A 614 8.64 15.01 -6.59
N MET A 615 8.25 14.93 -5.32
CA MET A 615 7.43 15.93 -4.63
C MET A 615 8.01 16.30 -3.27
N ASP A 616 7.74 17.52 -2.82
CA ASP A 616 8.23 18.00 -1.53
C ASP A 616 7.48 17.31 -0.37
N GLN A 617 8.21 16.53 0.42
CA GLN A 617 7.65 15.82 1.58
C GLN A 617 7.43 16.71 2.81
N ASN A 618 7.91 17.95 2.79
CA ASN A 618 7.81 18.87 3.92
C ASN A 618 6.51 19.68 3.93
N THR A 619 5.84 19.79 2.78
CA THR A 619 4.59 20.56 2.67
C THR A 619 3.37 19.66 2.88
N ALA A 620 2.33 20.21 3.51
CA ALA A 620 1.06 19.52 3.67
C ALA A 620 0.32 19.29 2.33
N ILE A 621 0.75 19.95 1.25
CA ILE A 621 0.13 19.84 -0.08
C ILE A 621 0.53 18.54 -0.75
N THR A 622 1.81 18.16 -0.63
CA THR A 622 2.41 17.05 -1.39
C THR A 622 2.84 15.85 -0.55
N SER A 623 3.02 15.99 0.78
CA SER A 623 3.58 14.95 1.67
C SER A 623 2.81 13.62 1.77
N ARG A 624 1.68 13.48 1.08
CA ARG A 624 0.80 12.28 1.11
C ARG A 624 0.25 11.91 -0.26
N LEU A 625 0.71 12.55 -1.32
CA LEU A 625 0.32 12.20 -2.68
C LEU A 625 1.19 11.06 -3.17
N SER A 626 0.59 9.91 -3.48
CA SER A 626 1.33 8.74 -3.99
C SER A 626 1.95 9.02 -5.35
N SER A 627 1.14 9.59 -6.25
CA SER A 627 1.56 10.07 -7.56
C SER A 627 0.56 11.09 -8.09
N VAL A 628 1.03 11.96 -8.98
CA VAL A 628 0.20 12.90 -9.74
C VAL A 628 0.44 12.63 -11.21
N PHE A 629 -0.64 12.33 -11.92
CA PHE A 629 -0.62 12.21 -13.37
C PHE A 629 -0.74 13.60 -13.98
N TYR A 630 0.33 14.05 -14.64
CA TYR A 630 0.44 15.39 -15.21
C TYR A 630 0.45 15.33 -16.74
N LEU A 631 -0.65 15.78 -17.33
CA LEU A 631 -0.94 15.63 -18.75
C LEU A 631 -0.55 16.91 -19.51
N TRP A 632 0.30 16.78 -20.54
CA TRP A 632 0.68 17.88 -21.46
C TRP A 632 1.31 19.10 -20.79
N GLY A 633 2.15 18.85 -19.80
CA GLY A 633 2.80 19.89 -19.01
C GLY A 633 3.59 20.94 -19.81
N SER A 634 3.53 22.18 -19.33
CA SER A 634 4.46 23.24 -19.75
C SER A 634 5.50 23.46 -18.64
N PRO A 635 6.80 23.56 -18.96
CA PRO A 635 7.83 23.88 -17.97
C PRO A 635 7.58 25.24 -17.33
N LEU A 636 7.87 25.34 -16.03
CA LEU A 636 7.85 26.59 -15.27
C LEU A 636 9.29 27.10 -15.12
N ASP A 637 9.54 28.32 -15.60
CA ASP A 637 10.81 29.02 -15.46
C ASP A 637 10.78 29.87 -14.18
N ILE A 638 11.81 29.74 -13.34
CA ILE A 638 11.95 30.46 -12.07
C ILE A 638 13.21 31.32 -12.10
N ASP A 639 13.07 32.63 -11.94
CA ASP A 639 14.17 33.60 -11.84
C ASP A 639 14.44 33.93 -10.37
N GLU A 640 15.39 33.19 -9.77
CA GLU A 640 15.79 33.37 -8.37
C GLU A 640 16.32 34.78 -8.06
N ASP A 641 17.00 35.42 -9.02
CA ASP A 641 17.58 36.75 -8.79
C ASP A 641 16.47 37.80 -8.68
N LYS A 642 15.42 37.67 -9.48
CA LYS A 642 14.26 38.54 -9.44
C LYS A 642 13.42 38.28 -8.18
N LEU A 643 13.22 37.03 -7.79
CA LEU A 643 12.57 36.67 -6.53
C LEU A 643 13.29 37.28 -5.32
N LYS A 644 14.62 37.12 -5.24
CA LYS A 644 15.43 37.70 -4.15
C LYS A 644 15.38 39.23 -4.13
N LYS A 645 15.41 39.89 -5.30
CA LYS A 645 15.27 41.35 -5.41
C LYS A 645 13.91 41.86 -4.90
N GLN A 646 12.85 41.06 -5.09
CA GLN A 646 11.50 41.37 -4.63
C GLN A 646 11.23 40.89 -3.19
N GLY A 647 12.19 40.21 -2.55
CA GLY A 647 12.01 39.63 -1.22
C GLY A 647 10.97 38.52 -1.17
N LEU A 648 10.79 37.79 -2.28
CA LEU A 648 9.85 36.68 -2.41
C LEU A 648 10.57 35.35 -2.17
N GLU A 649 9.88 34.41 -1.50
CA GLU A 649 10.31 33.03 -1.32
C GLU A 649 9.55 32.13 -2.30
N SER A 650 10.22 31.07 -2.79
CA SER A 650 9.63 30.11 -3.70
C SER A 650 9.91 28.69 -3.22
N ASP A 651 8.84 27.91 -3.03
CA ASP A 651 8.90 26.50 -2.69
C ASP A 651 8.42 25.66 -3.89
N VAL A 652 9.27 24.78 -4.40
CA VAL A 652 8.93 23.89 -5.52
C VAL A 652 8.25 22.64 -4.97
N LEU A 653 6.96 22.49 -5.26
CA LEU A 653 6.15 21.38 -4.73
C LEU A 653 6.37 20.06 -5.46
N MET A 654 6.58 20.13 -6.77
CA MET A 654 6.73 18.96 -7.65
C MET A 654 7.78 19.27 -8.71
N TRP A 655 8.59 18.29 -9.06
CA TRP A 655 9.57 18.38 -10.15
C TRP A 655 9.48 17.15 -11.05
N THR A 656 10.03 17.25 -12.25
CA THR A 656 10.18 16.10 -13.16
C THR A 656 11.39 15.26 -12.79
N SER A 657 11.55 14.09 -13.40
CA SER A 657 12.76 13.30 -13.21
C SER A 657 14.00 14.00 -13.78
N ASP A 658 15.19 13.58 -13.34
CA ASP A 658 16.48 14.07 -13.87
C ASP A 658 16.66 13.80 -15.38
N SER A 659 15.82 12.94 -15.96
CA SER A 659 15.84 12.57 -17.38
C SER A 659 14.76 13.27 -18.21
N ALA A 660 14.10 14.30 -17.66
CA ALA A 660 13.12 15.09 -18.39
C ALA A 660 13.77 16.04 -19.42
N TRP A 661 13.04 16.33 -20.49
CA TRP A 661 13.47 17.25 -21.53
C TRP A 661 12.29 18.08 -22.06
N THR A 662 12.63 19.14 -22.79
CA THR A 662 11.63 20.02 -23.41
C THR A 662 11.70 19.92 -24.93
N TYR A 663 10.55 19.96 -25.59
CA TYR A 663 10.44 19.98 -27.06
C TYR A 663 9.67 21.21 -27.53
N SER A 664 10.21 21.94 -28.49
CA SER A 664 9.62 23.17 -29.07
C SER A 664 8.59 22.87 -30.15
#